data_AF-A0A0V1I6Z8-F1
#
_entry.id   AF-A0A0V1I6Z8-F1
#
_cell.length_a   1.000
_cell.length_b   1.000
_cell.length_c   1.000
_cell.angle_alpha   90.00
_cell.angle_beta   90.00
_cell.angle_gamma   90.00
#
_symmetry.space_group_name_H-M   'P 1'
#
loop_
_entity.id
_entity.type
_entity.pdbx_description
1 polymer ?
#
loop_
_entity_poly.entity_id
_entity_poly.type
_entity_poly.pdbx_seq_one_letter_code
_entity_poly.pdbx_strand_id
1 'polypeptide(L)'
;MHLSVGSKSAKTCQYIRGCYFTNWSQYRTGDASYLPEHYQPGLCTHIFFAFAKFTDNFIVTTTEYNDIKSDNSGLYQRVNKLKQQDPNLKTLLSVGGYGFGIQKFQQLARNQYARNKFINSLKDFLRRFNFDGVDLDWEYPTSADYSHFIILVKDIADAFHYESVTTGKPKLLLTAAVTGNKQTAADGYNVQAMARYFDFVNVMTYDFHGGWEMQTGINSPLYAYSAAVEWAKQWNVADAAEAWFRMGMPREKIVIGFPAYGRGWNLPISNTDHGIRVGTRAVGPATATTFVQQTGVAAFYELCEMLENGARRFWDDESKTPYLVHDGKWYSYDDPDSYSEKLTWLQNQGYGGAFVWSLDFDDFQGKCKLTNNEKYPLIKMFNQLLCGNAPQSNQTFTRRPLTTFPSTNKACYNKPHGFWPDPKNCVEFFLCLGNVSYKMRCPADLHFDPLRHHCTLPELSGCRRIPKTEPTTTTTTTTTTTLADKRFSSRTTAQPSKGTFVCDADGFFSNPTNCTQFYRCVGGIAFKFTCPQEYLFSIIYNLFLSICGAYLANGLIKEFSPMFVKKNLKGIDLCKKSKEFLPEATGVISSASKELFYLRFQLVEFLSGILSICCMVFLGFADDVLDLRWRHKLLLPTVASLPLLMVYAATYNSTSIVIPLQLQPCFGKVLNIGVLYYVYIGMVAVFCTNAINIYAGINGLEVGQSIIIAISILIFNIVQLVRLEQECRYHMYPASVFVGDTFCYFSGMLFAVVGILGHFSKTLMLLFLPQIFNFIFSLPQLFRIIPCPRHRLPNVTSFRCDELSFLGKHVMRLYTALGLVSTKVQLVDGVEIVTCNNFTLINLLLKFYGPTHEKVLVVRLLIIQIVVFSSFSTTTLL
;
A
#
# COMPACT_ATOMS: atom_id res chain seq x y z
N MET A 1 -56.01 20.73 19.26
CA MET A 1 -54.63 21.24 19.31
C MET A 1 -54.04 20.95 20.68
N HIS A 2 -53.24 19.89 20.81
CA HIS A 2 -52.32 19.70 21.93
C HIS A 2 -51.12 18.92 21.38
N LEU A 3 -49.98 19.61 21.27
CA LEU A 3 -48.69 19.05 20.86
C LEU A 3 -48.07 18.33 22.06
N SER A 4 -47.78 17.04 21.89
CA SER A 4 -47.06 16.22 22.86
C SER A 4 -45.57 16.54 22.84
N VAL A 5 -45.02 16.80 24.02
CA VAL A 5 -43.59 17.00 24.29
C VAL A 5 -42.82 15.72 23.96
N GLY A 6 -41.90 15.81 23.00
CA GLY A 6 -40.98 14.73 22.63
C GLY A 6 -39.88 14.53 23.68
N SER A 7 -39.78 13.29 24.17
CA SER A 7 -38.68 12.74 24.98
C SER A 7 -37.31 13.08 24.39
N LYS A 8 -36.40 13.64 25.22
CA LYS A 8 -34.98 13.80 24.88
C LYS A 8 -34.32 12.42 24.86
N SER A 9 -34.01 11.91 23.66
CA SER A 9 -33.10 10.78 23.46
C SER A 9 -31.76 11.04 24.15
N ALA A 10 -31.29 10.09 24.97
CA ALA A 10 -29.94 10.10 25.54
C ALA A 10 -28.91 10.18 24.40
N LYS A 11 -27.97 11.14 24.48
CA LYS A 11 -26.84 11.20 23.56
C LYS A 11 -25.92 10.02 23.84
N THR A 12 -25.72 9.13 22.87
CA THR A 12 -24.70 8.08 22.92
C THR A 12 -23.32 8.72 23.04
N CYS A 13 -22.51 8.30 24.02
CA CYS A 13 -21.15 8.78 24.18
C CYS A 13 -20.29 8.39 22.97
N GLN A 14 -19.66 9.36 22.32
CA GLN A 14 -18.93 9.17 21.05
C GLN A 14 -17.42 8.94 21.22
N TYR A 15 -16.89 8.99 22.45
CA TYR A 15 -15.44 8.85 22.69
C TYR A 15 -15.00 7.39 22.85
N ILE A 16 -13.81 7.08 22.33
CA ILE A 16 -13.12 5.82 22.60
C ILE A 16 -12.63 5.82 24.06
N ARG A 17 -12.87 4.72 24.78
CA ARG A 17 -12.42 4.48 26.16
C ARG A 17 -11.70 3.12 26.16
N GLY A 18 -10.43 3.15 25.80
CA GLY A 18 -9.59 1.97 25.62
C GLY A 18 -8.93 1.51 26.91
N CYS A 19 -8.73 0.20 27.07
CA CYS A 19 -8.11 -0.36 28.27
C CYS A 19 -7.20 -1.54 27.92
N TYR A 20 -5.92 -1.47 28.26
CA TYR A 20 -5.03 -2.61 28.11
C TYR A 20 -5.21 -3.59 29.27
N PHE A 21 -5.44 -4.86 28.94
CA PHE A 21 -5.40 -6.01 29.83
C PHE A 21 -4.06 -6.72 29.62
N THR A 22 -3.29 -6.92 30.68
CA THR A 22 -1.97 -7.57 30.59
C THR A 22 -2.04 -9.02 31.09
N ASN A 23 -1.61 -9.98 30.28
CA ASN A 23 -1.72 -11.40 30.64
C ASN A 23 -0.71 -11.87 31.68
N TRP A 24 0.31 -11.09 32.02
CA TRP A 24 1.24 -11.38 33.13
C TRP A 24 0.76 -10.85 34.49
N SER A 25 -0.25 -9.97 34.53
CA SER A 25 -0.78 -9.42 35.79
C SER A 25 -1.39 -10.49 36.71
N GLN A 26 -1.78 -11.64 36.15
CA GLN A 26 -2.22 -12.82 36.90
C GLN A 26 -1.16 -13.35 37.89
N TYR A 27 0.12 -13.07 37.66
CA TYR A 27 1.23 -13.58 38.46
C TYR A 27 1.60 -12.69 39.65
N ARG A 28 0.99 -11.50 39.78
CA ARG A 28 1.19 -10.66 40.96
C ARG A 28 0.68 -11.37 42.22
N THR A 29 1.34 -11.10 43.34
CA THR A 29 1.04 -11.77 44.61
C THR A 29 -0.19 -11.18 45.29
N GLY A 30 -0.95 -12.04 45.97
CA GLY A 30 -2.11 -11.65 46.78
C GLY A 30 -3.14 -10.85 45.99
N ASP A 31 -3.63 -9.76 46.61
CA ASP A 31 -4.72 -8.96 46.06
C ASP A 31 -4.34 -8.10 44.84
N ALA A 32 -3.04 -8.06 44.49
CA ALA A 32 -2.54 -7.41 43.28
C ALA A 32 -2.63 -8.30 42.04
N SER A 33 -2.92 -9.60 42.18
CA SER A 33 -3.22 -10.48 41.04
C SER A 33 -4.45 -9.97 40.28
N TYR A 34 -4.32 -9.77 38.97
CA TYR A 34 -5.42 -9.31 38.14
C TYR A 34 -5.88 -10.39 37.16
N LEU A 35 -7.19 -10.61 37.12
CA LEU A 35 -7.87 -11.59 36.27
C LEU A 35 -9.04 -10.90 35.53
N PRO A 36 -9.51 -11.46 34.40
CA PRO A 36 -10.58 -10.86 33.61
C PRO A 36 -11.85 -10.53 34.42
N GLU A 37 -12.17 -11.31 35.45
CA GLU A 37 -13.37 -11.15 36.29
C GLU A 37 -13.33 -9.93 37.20
N HIS A 38 -12.18 -9.27 37.35
CA HIS A 38 -12.11 -7.99 38.05
C HIS A 38 -12.70 -6.83 37.23
N TYR A 39 -12.78 -6.97 35.90
CA TYR A 39 -13.35 -5.95 35.02
C TYR A 39 -14.80 -5.61 35.39
N GLN A 40 -15.14 -4.32 35.31
CA GLN A 40 -16.50 -3.82 35.53
C GLN A 40 -17.17 -3.42 34.21
N PRO A 41 -18.40 -3.89 33.91
CA PRO A 41 -19.14 -3.47 32.73
C PRO A 41 -19.28 -1.95 32.61
N GLY A 42 -19.14 -1.43 31.40
CA GLY A 42 -19.23 -0.01 31.12
C GLY A 42 -17.94 0.76 31.38
N LEU A 43 -16.88 0.13 31.91
CA LEU A 43 -15.60 0.80 32.19
C LEU A 43 -14.85 1.22 30.92
N CYS A 44 -14.88 0.39 29.88
CA CYS A 44 -14.13 0.57 28.64
C CYS A 44 -15.02 0.25 27.43
N THR A 45 -14.85 0.95 26.32
CA THR A 45 -15.47 0.56 25.04
C THR A 45 -14.62 -0.47 24.30
N HIS A 46 -13.31 -0.47 24.52
CA HIS A 46 -12.36 -1.39 23.89
C HIS A 46 -11.40 -1.97 24.94
N ILE A 47 -11.23 -3.29 24.97
CA ILE A 47 -10.13 -3.95 25.69
C ILE A 47 -9.08 -4.41 24.69
N PHE A 48 -7.82 -4.06 24.95
CA PHE A 48 -6.66 -4.52 24.20
C PHE A 48 -5.95 -5.61 25.02
N PHE A 49 -5.96 -6.85 24.54
CA PHE A 49 -5.31 -7.98 25.20
C PHE A 49 -3.81 -7.98 24.87
N ALA A 50 -2.99 -7.59 25.83
CA ALA A 50 -1.54 -7.60 25.77
C ALA A 50 -0.96 -8.89 26.40
N PHE A 51 -0.25 -9.76 25.68
CA PHE A 51 -0.01 -9.73 24.23
C PHE A 51 -0.08 -11.14 23.63
N ALA A 52 -0.43 -11.23 22.35
CA ALA A 52 0.00 -12.34 21.51
C ALA A 52 1.36 -12.05 20.87
N LYS A 53 2.00 -13.10 20.37
CA LYS A 53 3.27 -13.02 19.63
C LYS A 53 3.16 -13.76 18.31
N PHE A 54 4.21 -13.72 17.49
CA PHE A 54 4.33 -14.61 16.34
C PHE A 54 5.66 -15.35 16.33
N THR A 55 5.61 -16.57 15.81
CA THR A 55 6.78 -17.46 15.65
C THR A 55 7.72 -16.94 14.55
N ASP A 56 8.93 -17.50 14.46
CA ASP A 56 9.87 -17.18 13.36
C ASP A 56 9.33 -17.58 11.99
N ASN A 57 8.31 -18.44 11.96
CA ASN A 57 7.56 -18.82 10.78
C ASN A 57 6.38 -17.87 10.48
N PHE A 58 6.30 -16.72 11.14
CA PHE A 58 5.26 -15.69 10.97
C PHE A 58 3.84 -16.19 11.29
N ILE A 59 3.71 -17.16 12.20
CA ILE A 59 2.41 -17.68 12.67
C ILE A 59 2.10 -17.08 14.04
N VAL A 60 0.91 -16.49 14.19
CA VAL A 60 0.40 -15.91 15.45
C VAL A 60 0.21 -17.02 16.49
N THR A 61 0.67 -16.77 17.70
CA THR A 61 0.65 -17.72 18.83
C THR A 61 0.53 -16.99 20.17
N THR A 62 0.27 -17.75 21.23
CA THR A 62 0.14 -17.21 22.59
C THR A 62 1.49 -16.79 23.16
N THR A 63 1.46 -15.81 24.07
CA THR A 63 2.63 -15.47 24.87
C THR A 63 2.68 -16.36 26.10
N GLU A 64 1.56 -16.45 26.81
CA GLU A 64 1.42 -17.22 28.04
C GLU A 64 0.84 -18.62 27.77
N TYR A 65 1.20 -19.58 28.62
CA TYR A 65 0.77 -20.97 28.47
C TYR A 65 -0.74 -21.15 28.70
N ASN A 66 -1.37 -20.24 29.46
CA ASN A 66 -2.78 -20.29 29.83
C ASN A 66 -3.66 -19.24 29.14
N ASP A 67 -3.11 -18.51 28.17
CA ASP A 67 -3.92 -17.69 27.25
C ASP A 67 -5.00 -18.55 26.58
N ILE A 68 -4.64 -19.79 26.22
CA ILE A 68 -5.54 -20.82 25.68
C ILE A 68 -5.50 -22.05 26.57
N LYS A 69 -6.66 -22.60 26.91
CA LYS A 69 -6.81 -23.92 27.55
C LYS A 69 -7.85 -24.76 26.81
N SER A 70 -7.70 -26.08 26.85
CA SER A 70 -8.58 -27.05 26.17
C SER A 70 -10.02 -27.05 26.71
N ASP A 71 -10.19 -26.71 27.99
CA ASP A 71 -11.48 -26.62 28.68
C ASP A 71 -12.18 -25.26 28.51
N ASN A 72 -11.68 -24.38 27.62
CA ASN A 72 -12.13 -23.00 27.42
C ASN A 72 -12.02 -22.11 28.67
N SER A 73 -11.20 -22.47 29.67
CA SER A 73 -10.89 -21.62 30.82
C SER A 73 -9.69 -20.69 30.60
N GLY A 74 -9.19 -20.61 29.36
CA GLY A 74 -8.08 -19.74 28.97
C GLY A 74 -8.42 -18.25 29.09
N LEU A 75 -7.40 -17.40 29.22
CA LEU A 75 -7.60 -15.95 29.39
C LEU A 75 -8.31 -15.32 28.18
N TYR A 76 -8.05 -15.76 26.95
CA TYR A 76 -8.75 -15.23 25.77
C TYR A 76 -10.26 -15.45 25.85
N GLN A 77 -10.69 -16.67 26.18
CA GLN A 77 -12.11 -16.98 26.31
C GLN A 77 -12.74 -16.15 27.44
N ARG A 78 -12.05 -15.99 28.57
CA ARG A 78 -12.54 -15.24 29.73
C ARG A 78 -12.68 -13.74 29.44
N VAL A 79 -11.70 -13.12 28.78
CA VAL A 79 -11.79 -11.72 28.34
C VAL A 79 -12.91 -11.54 27.31
N ASN A 80 -13.01 -12.42 26.31
CA ASN A 80 -14.06 -12.32 25.30
C ASN A 80 -15.47 -12.64 25.85
N LYS A 81 -15.57 -13.36 26.97
CA LYS A 81 -16.82 -13.57 27.71
C LYS A 81 -17.34 -12.29 28.37
N LEU A 82 -16.50 -11.30 28.64
CA LEU A 82 -16.92 -10.01 29.20
C LEU A 82 -17.94 -9.28 28.30
N LYS A 83 -17.92 -9.54 26.99
CA LYS A 83 -18.92 -9.03 26.04
C LYS A 83 -20.35 -9.49 26.34
N GLN A 84 -20.53 -10.56 27.12
CA GLN A 84 -21.86 -10.99 27.59
C GLN A 84 -22.40 -10.08 28.69
N GLN A 85 -21.52 -9.46 29.47
CA GLN A 85 -21.86 -8.53 30.56
C GLN A 85 -21.84 -7.07 30.09
N ASP A 86 -21.03 -6.76 29.07
CA ASP A 86 -20.99 -5.47 28.39
C ASP A 86 -21.14 -5.66 26.86
N PRO A 87 -22.38 -5.66 26.33
CA PRO A 87 -22.65 -5.98 24.92
C PRO A 87 -22.01 -5.04 23.90
N ASN A 88 -21.63 -3.82 24.31
CA ASN A 88 -21.00 -2.84 23.42
C ASN A 88 -19.47 -2.95 23.42
N LEU A 89 -18.90 -3.71 24.35
CA LEU A 89 -17.46 -3.91 24.46
C LEU A 89 -16.89 -4.60 23.22
N LYS A 90 -15.77 -4.06 22.72
CA LYS A 90 -14.94 -4.67 21.69
C LYS A 90 -13.64 -5.17 22.30
N THR A 91 -13.20 -6.34 21.90
CA THR A 91 -11.95 -6.95 22.36
C THR A 91 -10.98 -7.10 21.20
N LEU A 92 -9.79 -6.52 21.31
CA LEU A 92 -8.75 -6.58 20.31
C LEU A 92 -7.55 -7.35 20.87
N LEU A 93 -6.88 -8.11 20.01
CA LEU A 93 -5.64 -8.80 20.36
C LEU A 93 -4.46 -7.90 20.02
N SER A 94 -3.66 -7.51 21.01
CA SER A 94 -2.43 -6.77 20.76
C SER A 94 -1.29 -7.72 20.42
N VAL A 95 -0.55 -7.42 19.35
CA VAL A 95 0.61 -8.22 18.90
C VAL A 95 1.85 -7.35 18.96
N GLY A 96 2.84 -7.76 19.76
CA GLY A 96 4.12 -7.06 19.90
C GLY A 96 4.44 -6.69 21.35
N GLY A 97 4.64 -5.39 21.59
CA GLY A 97 5.11 -4.81 22.84
C GLY A 97 6.64 -4.76 22.94
N TYR A 98 7.15 -3.89 23.81
CA TYR A 98 8.58 -3.67 24.06
C TYR A 98 9.41 -4.96 24.15
N GLY A 99 8.95 -5.96 24.91
CA GLY A 99 9.66 -7.22 25.14
C GLY A 99 9.77 -8.15 23.92
N PHE A 100 8.97 -7.93 22.87
CA PHE A 100 9.00 -8.73 21.64
C PHE A 100 10.13 -8.29 20.69
N GLY A 101 10.57 -7.04 20.79
CA GLY A 101 11.62 -6.45 19.97
C GLY A 101 11.22 -6.18 18.51
N ILE A 102 12.15 -5.56 17.75
CA ILE A 102 11.85 -5.04 16.41
C ILE A 102 12.18 -6.00 15.26
N GLN A 103 13.12 -6.92 15.45
CA GLN A 103 13.73 -7.69 14.35
C GLN A 103 12.72 -8.57 13.61
N LYS A 104 11.82 -9.23 14.35
CA LYS A 104 10.79 -10.10 13.76
C LYS A 104 9.78 -9.31 12.94
N PHE A 105 9.40 -8.12 13.41
CA PHE A 105 8.54 -7.22 12.64
C PHE A 105 9.22 -6.70 11.38
N GLN A 106 10.51 -6.39 11.42
CA GLN A 106 11.27 -5.99 10.23
C GLN A 106 11.29 -7.09 9.16
N GLN A 107 11.54 -8.34 9.57
CA GLN A 107 11.49 -9.50 8.67
C GLN A 107 10.09 -9.73 8.10
N LEU A 108 9.07 -9.62 8.95
CA LEU A 108 7.67 -9.71 8.55
C LEU A 108 7.31 -8.65 7.50
N ALA A 109 7.57 -7.38 7.78
CA ALA A 109 7.13 -6.26 6.94
C ALA A 109 7.82 -6.22 5.56
N ARG A 110 9.10 -6.62 5.48
CA ARG A 110 9.91 -6.58 4.24
C ARG A 110 9.55 -7.68 3.23
N ASN A 111 8.88 -8.74 3.65
CA ASN A 111 8.67 -9.92 2.81
C ASN A 111 7.17 -10.18 2.59
N GLN A 112 6.70 -10.08 1.33
CA GLN A 112 5.31 -10.33 0.95
C GLN A 112 4.78 -11.70 1.42
N TYR A 113 5.59 -12.76 1.29
CA TYR A 113 5.22 -14.10 1.73
C TYR A 113 5.05 -14.16 3.25
N ALA A 114 5.96 -13.53 4.00
CA ALA A 114 5.87 -13.43 5.46
C ALA A 114 4.59 -12.69 5.88
N ARG A 115 4.29 -11.55 5.23
CA ARG A 115 3.06 -10.78 5.48
C ARG A 115 1.82 -11.62 5.21
N ASN A 116 1.73 -12.30 4.06
CA ASN A 116 0.59 -13.14 3.73
C ASN A 116 0.39 -14.28 4.75
N LYS A 117 1.47 -14.92 5.18
CA LYS A 117 1.44 -16.01 6.17
C LYS A 117 0.96 -15.52 7.54
N PHE A 118 1.50 -14.38 7.99
CA PHE A 118 1.06 -13.70 9.20
C PHE A 118 -0.41 -13.28 9.14
N ILE A 119 -0.83 -12.61 8.07
CA ILE A 119 -2.20 -12.12 7.89
C ILE A 119 -3.21 -13.25 7.89
N ASN A 120 -2.92 -14.37 7.22
CA ASN A 120 -3.80 -15.53 7.22
C ASN A 120 -3.89 -16.16 8.60
N SER A 121 -2.74 -16.39 9.25
CA SER A 121 -2.71 -16.89 10.63
C SER A 121 -3.45 -15.96 11.60
N LEU A 122 -3.31 -14.65 11.43
CA LEU A 122 -3.91 -13.63 12.29
C LEU A 122 -5.44 -13.66 12.18
N LYS A 123 -6.01 -13.61 10.97
CA LYS A 123 -7.47 -13.66 10.77
C LYS A 123 -8.07 -14.92 11.42
N ASP A 124 -7.47 -16.07 11.16
CA ASP A 124 -7.94 -17.35 11.70
C ASP A 124 -7.88 -17.35 13.22
N PHE A 125 -6.80 -16.83 13.80
CA PHE A 125 -6.64 -16.73 15.25
C PHE A 125 -7.68 -15.81 15.89
N LEU A 126 -7.88 -14.61 15.34
CA LEU A 126 -8.85 -13.64 15.84
C LEU A 126 -10.27 -14.20 15.83
N ARG A 127 -10.68 -14.80 14.70
CA ARG A 127 -12.02 -15.40 14.58
C ARG A 127 -12.19 -16.62 15.48
N ARG A 128 -11.16 -17.48 15.61
CA ARG A 128 -11.19 -18.67 16.46
C ARG A 128 -11.44 -18.32 17.93
N PHE A 129 -10.82 -17.24 18.42
CA PHE A 129 -10.93 -16.85 19.83
C PHE A 129 -11.96 -15.74 20.08
N ASN A 130 -12.74 -15.34 19.07
CA ASN A 130 -13.80 -14.33 19.18
C ASN A 130 -13.31 -12.91 19.51
N PHE A 131 -12.16 -12.51 18.96
CA PHE A 131 -11.71 -11.12 18.97
C PHE A 131 -12.38 -10.30 17.86
N ASP A 132 -12.61 -9.02 18.14
CA ASP A 132 -13.22 -8.06 17.23
C ASP A 132 -12.18 -7.32 16.36
N GLY A 133 -10.89 -7.49 16.62
CA GLY A 133 -9.82 -6.85 15.86
C GLY A 133 -8.42 -7.15 16.36
N VAL A 134 -7.43 -6.49 15.74
CA VAL A 134 -6.02 -6.54 16.12
C VAL A 134 -5.52 -5.14 16.45
N ASP A 135 -4.62 -5.08 17.43
CA ASP A 135 -3.84 -3.91 17.76
C ASP A 135 -2.35 -4.20 17.49
N LEU A 136 -1.73 -3.44 16.60
CA LEU A 136 -0.31 -3.63 16.25
C LEU A 136 0.56 -2.78 17.17
N ASP A 137 1.38 -3.44 17.97
CA ASP A 137 2.28 -2.78 18.93
C ASP A 137 3.74 -3.09 18.58
N TRP A 138 4.17 -2.61 17.41
CA TRP A 138 5.58 -2.68 17.00
C TRP A 138 6.30 -1.47 17.59
N GLU A 139 7.22 -1.72 18.54
CA GLU A 139 7.98 -0.68 19.24
C GLU A 139 9.48 -0.64 18.87
N TYR A 140 9.93 0.14 17.87
CA TYR A 140 9.17 0.89 16.88
C TYR A 140 9.73 0.67 15.47
N PRO A 141 8.95 0.86 14.38
CA PRO A 141 9.48 0.94 13.04
C PRO A 141 10.52 2.07 12.94
N THR A 142 11.61 1.79 12.23
CA THR A 142 12.67 2.79 11.97
C THR A 142 12.48 3.43 10.60
N SER A 143 13.34 4.39 10.23
CA SER A 143 13.36 4.97 8.89
C SER A 143 13.52 3.95 7.76
N ALA A 144 14.23 2.84 8.00
CA ALA A 144 14.35 1.73 7.06
C ALA A 144 13.03 0.94 6.87
N ASP A 145 12.12 1.08 7.82
CA ASP A 145 10.86 0.34 7.88
C ASP A 145 9.65 1.19 7.49
N TYR A 146 9.83 2.51 7.30
CA TYR A 146 8.77 3.48 6.98
C TYR A 146 7.83 3.03 5.86
N SER A 147 8.38 2.57 4.73
CA SER A 147 7.60 2.08 3.59
C SER A 147 7.04 0.68 3.83
N HIS A 148 7.76 -0.17 4.53
CA HIS A 148 7.37 -1.56 4.79
C HIS A 148 6.23 -1.66 5.81
N PHE A 149 6.23 -0.80 6.83
CA PHE A 149 5.17 -0.73 7.83
C PHE A 149 3.83 -0.41 7.18
N ILE A 150 3.77 0.62 6.33
CA ILE A 150 2.50 0.99 5.67
C ILE A 150 2.02 -0.10 4.69
N ILE A 151 2.92 -0.83 4.05
CA ILE A 151 2.56 -1.98 3.20
C ILE A 151 1.94 -3.10 4.06
N LEU A 152 2.52 -3.42 5.21
CA LEU A 152 1.95 -4.39 6.15
C LEU A 152 0.55 -3.99 6.62
N VAL A 153 0.39 -2.73 7.02
CA VAL A 153 -0.91 -2.20 7.48
C VAL A 153 -1.96 -2.26 6.37
N LYS A 154 -1.60 -1.86 5.15
CA LYS A 154 -2.49 -1.97 3.99
C LYS A 154 -2.89 -3.42 3.72
N ASP A 155 -1.92 -4.34 3.70
CA ASP A 155 -2.19 -5.77 3.40
C ASP A 155 -3.12 -6.38 4.47
N ILE A 156 -2.97 -6.01 5.75
CA ILE A 156 -3.90 -6.41 6.83
C ILE A 156 -5.30 -5.82 6.59
N ALA A 157 -5.40 -4.51 6.32
CA ALA A 157 -6.67 -3.83 6.11
C ALA A 157 -7.46 -4.41 4.92
N ASP A 158 -6.77 -4.65 3.79
CA ASP A 158 -7.36 -5.25 2.59
C ASP A 158 -7.85 -6.68 2.89
N ALA A 159 -7.07 -7.47 3.63
CA ALA A 159 -7.45 -8.83 4.00
C ALA A 159 -8.64 -8.88 4.97
N PHE A 160 -8.76 -7.94 5.90
CA PHE A 160 -9.91 -7.82 6.80
C PHE A 160 -11.17 -7.38 6.05
N HIS A 161 -11.03 -6.43 5.11
CA HIS A 161 -12.13 -6.03 4.25
C HIS A 161 -12.62 -7.20 3.38
N TYR A 162 -11.69 -7.92 2.73
CA TYR A 162 -12.02 -9.07 1.91
C TYR A 162 -12.71 -10.18 2.71
N GLU A 163 -12.22 -10.50 3.91
CA GLU A 163 -12.85 -11.49 4.79
C GLU A 163 -14.27 -11.09 5.17
N SER A 164 -14.48 -9.84 5.56
CA SER A 164 -15.80 -9.32 5.93
C SER A 164 -16.83 -9.42 4.79
N VAL A 165 -16.44 -9.03 3.57
CA VAL A 165 -17.30 -9.12 2.38
C VAL A 165 -17.59 -10.58 2.03
N THR A 166 -16.62 -11.47 2.18
CA THR A 166 -16.76 -12.88 1.79
C THR A 166 -17.57 -13.70 2.80
N THR A 167 -17.40 -13.46 4.11
CA THR A 167 -18.05 -14.25 5.16
C THR A 167 -19.35 -13.62 5.66
N GLY A 168 -19.60 -12.34 5.35
CA GLY A 168 -20.72 -11.56 5.90
C GLY A 168 -20.53 -11.18 7.37
N LYS A 169 -19.38 -11.50 7.99
CA LYS A 169 -19.07 -11.10 9.37
C LYS A 169 -18.69 -9.63 9.45
N PRO A 170 -18.92 -8.95 10.60
CA PRO A 170 -18.44 -7.59 10.81
C PRO A 170 -16.93 -7.48 10.59
N LYS A 171 -16.49 -6.44 9.86
CA LYS A 171 -15.07 -6.17 9.59
C LYS A 171 -14.29 -6.13 10.91
N LEU A 172 -13.19 -6.87 10.97
CA LEU A 172 -12.24 -6.79 12.09
C LEU A 172 -11.68 -5.37 12.20
N LEU A 173 -11.54 -4.88 13.43
CA LEU A 173 -10.89 -3.61 13.72
C LEU A 173 -9.38 -3.73 13.56
N LEU A 174 -8.76 -2.65 13.09
CA LEU A 174 -7.31 -2.52 12.97
C LEU A 174 -6.87 -1.24 13.69
N THR A 175 -6.14 -1.41 14.78
CA THR A 175 -5.56 -0.32 15.58
C THR A 175 -4.05 -0.51 15.72
N ALA A 176 -3.36 0.51 16.24
CA ALA A 176 -1.96 0.40 16.62
C ALA A 176 -1.66 1.23 17.85
N ALA A 177 -0.80 0.71 18.72
CA ALA A 177 -0.07 1.49 19.70
C ALA A 177 1.13 2.16 19.03
N VAL A 178 1.25 3.47 19.18
CA VAL A 178 2.23 4.29 18.45
C VAL A 178 2.93 5.25 19.39
N THR A 179 4.18 5.59 19.07
CA THR A 179 5.02 6.42 19.94
C THR A 179 4.48 7.85 20.13
N GLY A 180 4.60 8.37 21.36
CA GLY A 180 4.43 9.80 21.67
C GLY A 180 5.62 10.66 21.25
N ASN A 181 6.77 10.05 20.87
CA ASN A 181 7.94 10.79 20.43
C ASN A 181 7.78 11.25 18.97
N LYS A 182 7.65 12.57 18.77
CA LYS A 182 7.47 13.18 17.44
C LYS A 182 8.54 12.77 16.42
N GLN A 183 9.81 12.66 16.82
CA GLN A 183 10.90 12.33 15.91
C GLN A 183 10.81 10.86 15.49
N THR A 184 10.66 9.94 16.45
CA THR A 184 10.45 8.52 16.18
C THR A 184 9.22 8.31 15.29
N ALA A 185 8.16 9.08 15.51
CA ALA A 185 6.98 9.00 14.68
C ALA A 185 7.22 9.49 13.24
N ALA A 186 7.92 10.61 13.07
CA ALA A 186 8.28 11.13 11.75
C ALA A 186 9.19 10.18 10.96
N ASP A 187 10.09 9.48 11.65
CA ASP A 187 11.04 8.55 11.02
C ASP A 187 10.39 7.21 10.66
N GLY A 188 9.50 6.68 11.51
CA GLY A 188 8.93 5.33 11.35
C GLY A 188 7.58 5.25 10.65
N TYR A 189 6.79 6.34 10.62
CA TYR A 189 5.38 6.28 10.25
C TYR A 189 4.98 7.20 9.10
N ASN A 190 4.34 6.62 8.09
CA ASN A 190 3.56 7.39 7.12
C ASN A 190 2.17 7.71 7.70
N VAL A 191 2.11 8.68 8.61
CA VAL A 191 0.91 9.03 9.39
C VAL A 191 -0.30 9.35 8.50
N GLN A 192 -0.10 10.11 7.42
CA GLN A 192 -1.18 10.43 6.48
C GLN A 192 -1.76 9.19 5.78
N ALA A 193 -0.92 8.21 5.42
CA ALA A 193 -1.39 6.96 4.84
C ALA A 193 -2.04 6.06 5.91
N MET A 194 -1.48 6.02 7.12
CA MET A 194 -2.03 5.27 8.26
C MET A 194 -3.47 5.67 8.57
N ALA A 195 -3.79 6.97 8.50
CA ALA A 195 -5.14 7.50 8.74
C ALA A 195 -6.24 6.85 7.86
N ARG A 196 -5.87 6.29 6.71
CA ARG A 196 -6.79 5.62 5.78
C ARG A 196 -7.12 4.19 6.19
N TYR A 197 -6.18 3.50 6.83
CA TYR A 197 -6.27 2.06 7.08
C TYR A 197 -6.60 1.73 8.53
N PHE A 198 -6.02 2.45 9.49
CA PHE A 198 -6.34 2.25 10.90
C PHE A 198 -7.71 2.85 11.23
N ASP A 199 -8.49 2.14 12.04
CA ASP A 199 -9.74 2.67 12.58
C ASP A 199 -9.44 3.81 13.57
N PHE A 200 -8.41 3.65 14.41
CA PHE A 200 -7.78 4.69 15.23
C PHE A 200 -6.37 4.26 15.70
N VAL A 201 -5.60 5.18 16.28
CA VAL A 201 -4.28 4.92 16.86
C VAL A 201 -4.23 5.29 18.35
N ASN A 202 -3.61 4.43 19.15
CA ASN A 202 -3.34 4.63 20.57
C ASN A 202 -1.98 5.30 20.73
N VAL A 203 -1.93 6.62 20.90
CA VAL A 203 -0.67 7.36 21.05
C VAL A 203 -0.18 7.24 22.49
N MET A 204 0.95 6.55 22.67
CA MET A 204 1.58 6.30 23.97
C MET A 204 2.24 7.57 24.51
N THR A 205 1.42 8.47 25.06
CA THR A 205 1.81 9.77 25.63
C THR A 205 2.25 9.66 27.10
N TYR A 206 3.08 8.67 27.39
CA TYR A 206 3.72 8.40 28.68
C TYR A 206 5.14 7.89 28.41
N ASP A 207 5.91 7.61 29.45
CA ASP A 207 7.32 7.21 29.34
C ASP A 207 8.22 8.27 28.73
N PHE A 208 7.85 9.55 28.87
CA PHE A 208 8.69 10.66 28.43
C PHE A 208 9.95 10.77 29.29
N HIS A 209 9.84 10.51 30.59
CA HIS A 209 10.95 10.51 31.55
C HIS A 209 10.89 9.30 32.48
N GLY A 210 12.04 8.80 32.91
CA GLY A 210 12.10 7.58 33.72
C GLY A 210 13.48 7.27 34.29
N GLY A 211 13.58 6.14 35.01
CA GLY A 211 14.80 5.74 35.72
C GLY A 211 16.04 5.49 34.86
N TRP A 212 15.93 5.60 33.52
CA TRP A 212 17.06 5.68 32.59
C TRP A 212 17.77 7.05 32.60
N GLU A 213 17.17 8.07 33.20
CA GLU A 213 17.74 9.41 33.38
C GLU A 213 18.31 9.59 34.80
N MET A 214 19.39 10.36 34.91
CA MET A 214 20.05 10.67 36.20
C MET A 214 19.44 11.90 36.91
N GLN A 215 18.29 12.36 36.44
CA GLN A 215 17.51 13.44 37.03
C GLN A 215 16.03 13.02 37.00
N THR A 216 15.29 13.41 38.03
CA THR A 216 13.84 13.19 38.10
C THR A 216 13.12 13.95 36.99
N GLY A 217 12.09 13.34 36.42
CA GLY A 217 11.27 13.94 35.36
C GLY A 217 9.83 13.42 35.42
N ILE A 218 8.95 14.06 34.67
CA ILE A 218 7.52 13.69 34.66
C ILE A 218 7.25 12.54 33.68
N ASN A 219 6.58 11.47 34.12
CA ASN A 219 6.26 10.31 33.28
C ASN A 219 5.39 10.72 32.06
N SER A 220 4.32 11.48 32.31
CA SER A 220 3.33 11.88 31.31
C SER A 220 2.88 13.33 31.53
N PRO A 221 3.73 14.35 31.31
CA PRO A 221 3.35 15.74 31.50
C PRO A 221 2.30 16.15 30.46
N LEU A 222 1.25 16.88 30.84
CA LEU A 222 0.27 17.41 29.88
C LEU A 222 0.90 18.50 28.99
N TYR A 223 1.69 19.38 29.58
CA TYR A 223 2.38 20.48 28.90
C TYR A 223 3.87 20.49 29.23
N ALA A 224 4.63 21.26 28.44
CA ALA A 224 6.01 21.62 28.73
C ALA A 224 6.13 22.35 30.08
N TYR A 225 7.21 22.09 30.81
CA TYR A 225 7.49 22.70 32.11
C TYR A 225 8.92 23.27 32.16
N SER A 226 9.13 24.27 33.01
CA SER A 226 10.36 25.08 33.06
C SER A 226 11.61 24.29 33.45
N ALA A 227 11.46 23.26 34.29
CA ALA A 227 12.56 22.38 34.70
C ALA A 227 12.99 21.38 33.61
N ALA A 228 12.20 21.20 32.54
CA ALA A 228 12.58 20.35 31.43
C ALA A 228 13.73 20.97 30.63
N VAL A 229 14.70 20.15 30.22
CA VAL A 229 15.74 20.56 29.28
C VAL A 229 15.11 20.98 27.95
N GLU A 230 15.69 21.98 27.28
CA GLU A 230 15.04 22.66 26.14
C GLU A 230 14.55 21.71 25.04
N TRP A 231 15.36 20.70 24.69
CA TRP A 231 15.00 19.73 23.66
C TRP A 231 13.89 18.76 24.09
N ALA A 232 13.71 18.55 25.41
CA ALA A 232 12.68 17.69 26.00
C ALA A 232 11.38 18.45 26.31
N LYS A 233 11.32 19.78 26.15
CA LYS A 233 10.08 20.54 26.35
C LYS A 233 8.94 20.04 25.46
N GLN A 234 9.25 19.51 24.27
CA GLN A 234 8.28 18.91 23.35
C GLN A 234 7.81 17.49 23.76
N TRP A 235 8.37 16.90 24.81
CA TRP A 235 8.01 15.57 25.32
C TRP A 235 6.86 15.68 26.33
N ASN A 236 5.67 15.97 25.81
CA ASN A 236 4.44 16.09 26.58
C ASN A 236 3.23 15.63 25.76
N VAL A 237 2.12 15.37 26.45
CA VAL A 237 0.87 14.85 25.85
C VAL A 237 0.35 15.80 24.76
N ALA A 238 0.35 17.11 25.01
CA ALA A 238 -0.23 18.08 24.09
C ALA A 238 0.55 18.19 22.77
N ASP A 239 1.87 18.28 22.84
CA ASP A 239 2.75 18.37 21.67
C ASP A 239 2.80 17.05 20.89
N ALA A 240 2.78 15.90 21.58
CA ALA A 240 2.73 14.60 20.94
C ALA A 240 1.44 14.44 20.11
N ALA A 241 0.28 14.72 20.70
CA ALA A 241 -1.00 14.60 20.01
C ALA A 241 -1.12 15.60 18.84
N GLU A 242 -0.67 16.84 19.04
CA GLU A 242 -0.66 17.86 17.99
C GLU A 242 0.29 17.48 16.85
N ALA A 243 1.43 16.84 17.15
CA ALA A 243 2.33 16.34 16.12
C ALA A 243 1.68 15.26 15.24
N TRP A 244 0.99 14.29 15.85
CA TRP A 244 0.24 13.27 15.12
C TRP A 244 -0.85 13.89 14.23
N PHE A 245 -1.56 14.90 14.73
CA PHE A 245 -2.52 15.66 13.94
C PHE A 245 -1.87 16.36 12.75
N ARG A 246 -0.77 17.10 12.98
CA ARG A 246 -0.05 17.84 11.92
C ARG A 246 0.57 16.93 10.86
N MET A 247 0.93 15.70 11.22
CA MET A 247 1.43 14.69 10.27
C MET A 247 0.31 14.02 9.44
N GLY A 248 -0.97 14.30 9.74
CA GLY A 248 -2.10 13.92 8.91
C GLY A 248 -3.07 12.91 9.52
N MET A 249 -2.97 12.59 10.82
CA MET A 249 -3.96 11.77 11.51
C MET A 249 -5.15 12.63 11.96
N PRO A 250 -6.41 12.29 11.60
CA PRO A 250 -7.59 13.00 12.08
C PRO A 250 -7.69 12.95 13.61
N ARG A 251 -8.15 14.04 14.24
CA ARG A 251 -8.21 14.14 15.72
C ARG A 251 -9.10 13.06 16.32
N GLU A 252 -10.22 12.76 15.67
CA GLU A 252 -11.15 11.72 16.04
C GLU A 252 -10.57 10.30 15.98
N LYS A 253 -9.41 10.11 15.33
CA LYS A 253 -8.67 8.84 15.28
C LYS A 253 -7.44 8.81 16.19
N ILE A 254 -7.14 9.90 16.89
CA ILE A 254 -6.04 9.98 17.87
C ILE A 254 -6.64 9.69 19.25
N VAL A 255 -6.23 8.58 19.85
CA VAL A 255 -6.63 8.16 21.20
C VAL A 255 -5.44 8.38 22.14
N ILE A 256 -5.64 9.19 23.17
CA ILE A 256 -4.57 9.66 24.07
C ILE A 256 -4.28 8.62 25.16
N GLY A 257 -3.01 8.33 25.39
CA GLY A 257 -2.56 7.36 26.39
C GLY A 257 -2.45 7.95 27.80
N PHE A 258 -3.04 7.24 28.76
CA PHE A 258 -2.98 7.57 30.18
C PHE A 258 -2.28 6.44 30.94
N PRO A 259 -1.22 6.73 31.72
CA PRO A 259 -0.61 5.73 32.57
C PRO A 259 -1.41 5.59 33.88
N ALA A 260 -1.66 4.36 34.32
CA ALA A 260 -2.13 4.04 35.68
C ALA A 260 -0.94 3.65 36.60
N TYR A 261 0.27 4.01 36.20
CA TYR A 261 1.52 3.76 36.92
C TYR A 261 2.37 5.02 36.94
N GLY A 262 3.36 5.03 37.83
CA GLY A 262 4.39 6.06 37.92
C GLY A 262 5.77 5.54 37.58
N ARG A 263 6.67 6.48 37.31
CA ARG A 263 8.11 6.24 37.15
C ARG A 263 8.89 6.85 38.30
N GLY A 264 9.88 6.11 38.80
CA GLY A 264 10.55 6.42 40.07
C GLY A 264 12.06 6.42 40.03
N TRP A 265 12.65 7.19 40.95
CA TRP A 265 14.09 7.34 41.16
C TRP A 265 14.47 7.22 42.63
N ASN A 266 15.67 6.73 42.89
CA ASN A 266 16.33 6.88 44.19
C ASN A 266 17.05 8.24 44.25
N LEU A 267 16.80 9.00 45.31
CA LEU A 267 17.46 10.28 45.58
C LEU A 267 18.78 10.07 46.35
N PRO A 268 19.77 10.96 46.19
CA PRO A 268 20.99 10.93 46.97
C PRO A 268 20.73 11.19 48.47
N ILE A 269 21.51 10.53 49.34
CA ILE A 269 21.42 10.62 50.81
C ILE A 269 21.53 12.07 51.34
N SER A 270 22.22 12.96 50.60
CA SER A 270 22.40 14.37 50.96
C SER A 270 21.16 15.25 50.73
N ASN A 271 20.15 14.76 50.02
CA ASN A 271 18.89 15.50 49.83
C ASN A 271 18.03 15.37 51.09
N THR A 272 18.27 16.26 52.04
CA THR A 272 17.29 16.58 53.08
C THR A 272 16.03 17.16 52.40
N ASP A 273 14.83 16.90 52.90
CA ASP A 273 13.51 17.20 52.29
C ASP A 273 13.27 18.65 51.76
N HIS A 274 14.23 19.56 51.93
CA HIS A 274 14.20 20.91 51.41
C HIS A 274 14.70 21.00 49.96
N GLY A 275 13.81 21.37 49.04
CA GLY A 275 14.16 21.71 47.65
C GLY A 275 14.05 20.56 46.65
N ILE A 276 13.46 19.43 47.02
CA ILE A 276 13.13 18.33 46.10
C ILE A 276 12.03 18.81 45.14
N ARG A 277 12.32 18.77 43.83
CA ARG A 277 11.43 19.22 42.75
C ARG A 277 11.71 18.41 41.49
N VAL A 278 10.93 18.62 40.44
CA VAL A 278 11.22 18.06 39.11
C VAL A 278 12.62 18.52 38.66
N GLY A 279 13.41 17.62 38.09
CA GLY A 279 14.80 17.88 37.71
C GLY A 279 15.82 17.69 38.85
N THR A 280 15.39 17.29 40.05
CA THR A 280 16.33 16.92 41.12
C THR A 280 17.19 15.74 40.68
N ARG A 281 18.51 15.83 40.94
CA ARG A 281 19.49 14.77 40.65
C ARG A 281 19.11 13.46 41.35
N ALA A 282 19.19 12.37 40.60
CA ALA A 282 18.93 11.01 41.06
C ALA A 282 20.21 10.15 41.05
N VAL A 283 20.16 9.03 41.77
CA VAL A 283 21.23 8.01 41.80
C VAL A 283 20.93 6.89 40.79
N GLY A 284 19.66 6.69 40.45
CA GLY A 284 19.22 5.67 39.51
C GLY A 284 17.71 5.39 39.65
N PRO A 285 17.19 4.35 38.98
CA PRO A 285 15.78 3.96 39.10
C PRO A 285 15.44 3.61 40.55
N ALA A 286 14.21 3.93 40.98
CA ALA A 286 13.74 3.57 42.31
C ALA A 286 13.78 2.05 42.52
N THR A 287 13.95 1.61 43.76
CA THR A 287 13.88 0.18 44.06
C THR A 287 12.50 -0.39 43.71
N ALA A 288 12.49 -1.67 43.32
CA ALA A 288 11.27 -2.36 42.95
C ALA A 288 10.26 -2.36 44.10
N THR A 289 9.00 -2.06 43.79
CA THR A 289 7.89 -2.10 44.73
C THR A 289 7.40 -3.54 44.97
N THR A 290 6.62 -3.72 46.04
CA THR A 290 6.22 -5.04 46.55
C THR A 290 5.50 -5.90 45.52
N PHE A 291 4.58 -5.32 44.73
CA PHE A 291 3.70 -6.06 43.84
C PHE A 291 4.13 -5.97 42.38
N VAL A 292 4.57 -4.79 41.91
CA VAL A 292 5.02 -4.64 40.52
C VAL A 292 6.39 -5.29 40.30
N GLN A 293 7.25 -5.31 41.32
CA GLN A 293 8.55 -5.98 41.29
C GLN A 293 9.48 -5.58 40.13
N GLN A 294 9.30 -4.35 39.61
CA GLN A 294 10.14 -3.78 38.57
C GLN A 294 10.78 -2.48 39.08
N THR A 295 12.10 -2.34 38.90
CA THR A 295 12.81 -1.13 39.30
C THR A 295 12.33 0.08 38.50
N GLY A 296 12.16 1.21 39.19
CA GLY A 296 11.74 2.47 38.59
C GLY A 296 10.28 2.54 38.15
N VAL A 297 9.43 1.57 38.52
CA VAL A 297 8.00 1.55 38.21
C VAL A 297 7.20 1.29 39.49
N ALA A 298 6.06 1.96 39.64
CA ALA A 298 5.10 1.69 40.72
C ALA A 298 3.67 1.81 40.18
N ALA A 299 2.78 0.89 40.58
CA ALA A 299 1.36 0.99 40.21
C ALA A 299 0.66 2.11 40.99
N PHE A 300 -0.45 2.65 40.48
CA PHE A 300 -1.23 3.67 41.20
C PHE A 300 -1.66 3.20 42.60
N TYR A 301 -2.07 1.94 42.75
CA TYR A 301 -2.45 1.40 44.06
C TYR A 301 -1.26 1.35 45.05
N GLU A 302 -0.03 1.13 44.59
CA GLU A 302 1.18 1.17 45.44
C GLU A 302 1.55 2.60 45.82
N LEU A 303 1.40 3.53 44.89
CA LEU A 303 1.63 4.96 45.13
C LEU A 303 0.59 5.51 46.13
N CYS A 304 -0.66 5.06 46.05
CA CYS A 304 -1.66 5.39 47.06
C CYS A 304 -1.29 4.81 48.43
N GLU A 305 -0.84 3.55 48.50
CA GLU A 305 -0.36 2.95 49.75
C GLU A 305 0.80 3.77 50.35
N MET A 306 1.75 4.24 49.54
CA MET A 306 2.82 5.13 50.00
C MET A 306 2.27 6.44 50.59
N LEU A 307 1.28 7.07 49.94
CA LEU A 307 0.63 8.29 50.43
C LEU A 307 -0.11 8.08 51.75
N GLU A 308 -0.81 6.96 51.90
CA GLU A 308 -1.44 6.58 53.18
C GLU A 308 -0.41 6.34 54.29
N ASN A 309 0.79 5.88 53.92
CA ASN A 309 1.90 5.64 54.82
C ASN A 309 2.83 6.86 55.00
N GLY A 310 2.36 8.06 54.67
CA GLY A 310 3.06 9.32 54.97
C GLY A 310 3.96 9.85 53.87
N ALA A 311 3.91 9.30 52.64
CA ALA A 311 4.53 9.94 51.49
C ALA A 311 3.94 11.34 51.25
N ARG A 312 4.80 12.26 50.81
CA ARG A 312 4.38 13.63 50.53
C ARG A 312 4.05 13.80 49.05
N ARG A 313 2.80 14.15 48.76
CA ARG A 313 2.35 14.56 47.42
C ARG A 313 2.72 16.00 47.12
N PHE A 314 3.16 16.25 45.90
CA PHE A 314 3.39 17.57 45.33
C PHE A 314 2.66 17.69 43.99
N TRP A 315 2.14 18.87 43.70
CA TRP A 315 1.51 19.19 42.42
C TRP A 315 2.42 20.10 41.62
N ASP A 316 2.69 19.73 40.36
CA ASP A 316 3.40 20.58 39.41
C ASP A 316 2.38 21.24 38.46
N ASP A 317 2.19 22.55 38.63
CA ASP A 317 1.14 23.29 37.92
C ASP A 317 1.47 23.53 36.44
N GLU A 318 2.74 23.48 36.04
CA GLU A 318 3.14 23.62 34.63
C GLU A 318 2.80 22.35 33.84
N SER A 319 3.20 21.18 34.34
CA SER A 319 2.91 19.88 33.70
C SER A 319 1.49 19.37 33.94
N LYS A 320 0.77 19.92 34.93
CA LYS A 320 -0.52 19.42 35.42
C LYS A 320 -0.47 17.97 35.89
N THR A 321 0.60 17.61 36.60
CA THR A 321 0.79 16.25 37.13
C THR A 321 1.31 16.27 38.56
N PRO A 322 1.02 15.24 39.36
CA PRO A 322 1.63 15.07 40.66
C PRO A 322 2.98 14.36 40.59
N TYR A 323 3.76 14.55 41.65
CA TYR A 323 4.81 13.63 42.04
C TYR A 323 4.75 13.39 43.55
N LEU A 324 5.37 12.33 44.02
CA LEU A 324 5.49 12.04 45.45
C LEU A 324 6.92 11.77 45.86
N VAL A 325 7.19 12.02 47.14
CA VAL A 325 8.47 11.73 47.78
C VAL A 325 8.23 10.90 49.03
N HIS A 326 8.97 9.79 49.15
CA HIS A 326 8.88 8.88 50.27
C HIS A 326 10.19 8.11 50.46
N ASP A 327 10.74 8.09 51.68
CA ASP A 327 11.92 7.30 52.04
C ASP A 327 13.10 7.39 51.05
N GLY A 328 13.45 8.62 50.66
CA GLY A 328 14.53 8.88 49.70
C GLY A 328 14.22 8.44 48.27
N LYS A 329 12.96 8.16 47.95
CA LYS A 329 12.46 7.86 46.60
C LYS A 329 11.58 8.98 46.10
N TRP A 330 11.62 9.19 44.79
CA TRP A 330 10.80 10.18 44.10
C TRP A 330 10.05 9.49 42.97
N TYR A 331 8.74 9.70 42.87
CA TYR A 331 7.91 9.12 41.82
C TYR A 331 7.06 10.19 41.13
N SER A 332 7.13 10.28 39.80
CA SER A 332 6.12 10.96 38.99
C SER A 332 5.04 9.95 38.64
N TYR A 333 3.78 10.36 38.77
CA TYR A 333 2.64 9.51 38.50
C TYR A 333 1.45 10.34 38.04
N ASP A 334 0.35 9.68 37.70
CA ASP A 334 -0.92 10.31 37.44
C ASP A 334 -1.96 9.88 38.50
N ASP A 335 -2.84 10.80 38.86
CA ASP A 335 -3.90 10.62 39.85
C ASP A 335 -5.22 11.23 39.36
N PRO A 336 -6.31 11.20 40.15
CA PRO A 336 -7.58 11.76 39.68
C PRO A 336 -7.52 13.23 39.24
N ASP A 337 -6.67 14.06 39.86
CA ASP A 337 -6.53 15.47 39.48
C ASP A 337 -5.91 15.61 38.10
N SER A 338 -4.79 14.90 37.84
CA SER A 338 -4.14 14.95 36.52
C SER A 338 -4.97 14.27 35.43
N TYR A 339 -5.68 13.18 35.75
CA TYR A 339 -6.65 12.57 34.85
C TYR A 339 -7.75 13.56 34.46
N SER A 340 -8.29 14.32 35.41
CA SER A 340 -9.30 15.35 35.16
C SER A 340 -8.79 16.45 34.22
N GLU A 341 -7.59 16.98 34.47
CA GLU A 341 -6.97 18.01 33.61
C GLU A 341 -6.75 17.50 32.18
N LYS A 342 -6.18 16.30 32.02
CA LYS A 342 -5.90 15.69 30.72
C LYS A 342 -7.19 15.35 29.96
N LEU A 343 -8.22 14.81 30.61
CA LEU A 343 -9.49 14.48 29.98
C LEU A 343 -10.24 15.75 29.53
N THR A 344 -10.22 16.79 30.37
CA THR A 344 -10.80 18.09 30.02
C THR A 344 -10.08 18.72 28.82
N TRP A 345 -8.75 18.68 28.83
CA TRP A 345 -7.95 19.13 27.68
C TRP A 345 -8.28 18.33 26.41
N LEU A 346 -8.33 17.00 26.50
CA LEU A 346 -8.61 16.10 25.39
C LEU A 346 -9.97 16.42 24.74
N GLN A 347 -11.00 16.62 25.54
CA GLN A 347 -12.32 17.04 25.06
C GLN A 347 -12.27 18.40 24.37
N ASN A 348 -11.62 19.39 24.99
CA ASN A 348 -11.50 20.74 24.44
C ASN A 348 -10.74 20.76 23.10
N GLN A 349 -9.78 19.85 22.92
CA GLN A 349 -9.02 19.71 21.67
C GLN A 349 -9.72 18.85 20.61
N GLY A 350 -10.82 18.17 20.94
CA GLY A 350 -11.60 17.35 20.00
C GLY A 350 -10.92 16.05 19.59
N TYR A 351 -10.10 15.43 20.45
CA TYR A 351 -9.49 14.13 20.19
C TYR A 351 -10.48 12.97 20.35
N GLY A 352 -10.20 11.83 19.70
CA GLY A 352 -11.13 10.70 19.56
C GLY A 352 -11.45 9.94 20.84
N GLY A 353 -10.61 10.06 21.87
CA GLY A 353 -10.82 9.39 23.14
C GLY A 353 -9.54 9.17 23.92
N ALA A 354 -9.63 8.37 24.98
CA ALA A 354 -8.51 8.01 25.85
C ALA A 354 -8.35 6.49 25.93
N PHE A 355 -7.12 6.03 26.13
CA PHE A 355 -6.84 4.66 26.55
C PHE A 355 -5.93 4.63 27.77
N VAL A 356 -6.03 3.59 28.59
CA VAL A 356 -5.21 3.41 29.79
C VAL A 356 -4.24 2.24 29.65
N TRP A 357 -3.01 2.48 30.06
CA TRP A 357 -2.04 1.44 30.40
C TRP A 357 -1.81 1.44 31.92
N SER A 358 -2.39 0.51 32.68
CA SER A 358 -3.26 -0.61 32.29
C SER A 358 -4.35 -0.85 33.35
N LEU A 359 -5.32 -1.72 33.05
CA LEU A 359 -6.40 -2.10 33.98
C LEU A 359 -5.89 -2.57 35.34
N ASP A 360 -4.77 -3.28 35.32
CA ASP A 360 -4.20 -3.96 36.48
C ASP A 360 -3.32 -3.05 37.35
N PHE A 361 -3.02 -1.82 36.92
CA PHE A 361 -2.27 -0.84 37.72
C PHE A 361 -3.15 0.18 38.45
N ASP A 362 -4.40 0.38 38.01
CA ASP A 362 -5.38 1.17 38.76
C ASP A 362 -5.80 0.43 40.04
N ASP A 363 -6.47 1.11 40.98
CA ASP A 363 -6.99 0.46 42.19
C ASP A 363 -8.28 -0.33 41.89
N PHE A 364 -8.12 -1.47 41.21
CA PHE A 364 -9.21 -2.35 40.82
C PHE A 364 -9.90 -3.05 42.00
N GLN A 365 -9.24 -3.10 43.17
CA GLN A 365 -9.80 -3.67 44.38
C GLN A 365 -10.54 -2.64 45.26
N GLY A 366 -10.26 -1.34 45.09
CA GLY A 366 -10.87 -0.28 45.89
C GLY A 366 -10.28 -0.21 47.29
N LYS A 367 -8.96 -0.40 47.43
CA LYS A 367 -8.25 -0.36 48.72
C LYS A 367 -7.81 1.05 49.12
N CYS A 368 -7.57 1.92 48.16
CA CYS A 368 -7.10 3.28 48.35
C CYS A 368 -8.20 4.13 49.03
N LYS A 369 -7.96 4.53 50.27
CA LYS A 369 -8.84 5.40 51.07
C LYS A 369 -8.87 6.82 50.53
N LEU A 370 -7.77 7.27 49.91
CA LEU A 370 -7.68 8.60 49.29
C LEU A 370 -8.66 8.77 48.13
N THR A 371 -9.09 7.65 47.51
CA THR A 371 -10.12 7.62 46.47
C THR A 371 -11.43 7.04 46.98
N ASN A 372 -11.71 7.18 48.29
CA ASN A 372 -12.92 6.70 48.95
C ASN A 372 -13.20 5.20 48.73
N ASN A 373 -12.14 4.38 48.64
CA ASN A 373 -12.24 2.94 48.39
C ASN A 373 -13.02 2.60 47.10
N GLU A 374 -13.06 3.54 46.13
CA GLU A 374 -13.68 3.30 44.84
C GLU A 374 -12.82 2.36 43.99
N LYS A 375 -13.43 1.32 43.41
CA LYS A 375 -12.77 0.49 42.39
C LYS A 375 -12.59 1.27 41.09
N TYR A 376 -11.41 1.15 40.49
CA TYR A 376 -11.02 1.83 39.26
C TYR A 376 -11.16 3.36 39.31
N PRO A 377 -10.59 4.03 40.33
CA PRO A 377 -10.79 5.45 40.55
C PRO A 377 -10.23 6.31 39.40
N LEU A 378 -9.20 5.84 38.68
CA LEU A 378 -8.68 6.55 37.52
C LEU A 378 -9.50 6.24 36.25
N ILE A 379 -9.71 4.96 35.95
CA ILE A 379 -10.28 4.53 34.66
C ILE A 379 -11.76 4.91 34.54
N LYS A 380 -12.51 4.92 35.66
CA LYS A 380 -13.92 5.36 35.64
C LYS A 380 -14.10 6.81 35.20
N MET A 381 -13.08 7.66 35.39
CA MET A 381 -13.12 9.06 34.97
C MET A 381 -13.32 9.20 33.46
N PHE A 382 -12.86 8.22 32.66
CA PHE A 382 -13.10 8.23 31.22
C PHE A 382 -14.60 8.27 30.91
N ASN A 383 -15.42 7.47 31.59
CA ASN A 383 -16.87 7.50 31.38
C ASN A 383 -17.50 8.75 32.00
N GLN A 384 -17.11 9.11 33.22
CA GLN A 384 -17.72 10.22 33.96
C GLN A 384 -17.52 11.55 33.25
N LEU A 385 -16.30 11.84 32.78
CA LEU A 385 -15.94 13.12 32.16
C LEU A 385 -16.19 13.12 30.64
N LEU A 386 -15.89 12.03 29.91
CA LEU A 386 -16.09 12.01 28.46
C LEU A 386 -17.56 11.88 28.06
N CYS A 387 -18.37 11.21 28.88
CA CYS A 387 -19.75 10.84 28.54
C CYS A 387 -20.83 11.53 29.37
N GLY A 388 -20.48 12.36 30.36
CA GLY A 388 -21.42 13.15 31.16
C GLY A 388 -22.25 12.35 32.18
N ASN A 389 -21.85 11.10 32.48
CA ASN A 389 -22.46 10.28 33.53
C ASN A 389 -21.76 10.51 34.89
N ALA A 390 -21.56 11.76 35.28
CA ALA A 390 -21.15 12.06 36.64
C ALA A 390 -22.29 11.67 37.61
N PRO A 391 -22.03 10.95 38.71
CA PRO A 391 -23.00 10.88 39.79
C PRO A 391 -23.26 12.31 40.27
N GLN A 392 -24.53 12.73 40.29
CA GLN A 392 -24.93 13.95 41.01
C GLN A 392 -24.68 13.72 42.50
N SER A 393 -23.47 14.05 42.98
CA SER A 393 -23.24 14.28 44.40
C SER A 393 -23.11 15.78 44.60
N ASN A 394 -24.05 16.34 45.36
CA ASN A 394 -24.00 17.70 45.87
C ASN A 394 -22.76 17.85 46.77
N GLN A 395 -21.61 18.23 46.22
CA GLN A 395 -20.50 18.76 47.02
C GLN A 395 -20.10 20.13 46.48
N THR A 396 -20.54 21.14 47.21
CA THR A 396 -20.14 22.54 47.07
C THR A 396 -18.63 22.68 47.30
N PHE A 397 -17.85 22.79 46.22
CA PHE A 397 -16.53 23.40 46.30
C PHE A 397 -16.67 24.91 46.08
N THR A 398 -16.37 25.67 47.14
CA THR A 398 -16.35 27.14 47.14
C THR A 398 -15.27 27.68 46.20
N ARG A 399 -15.68 28.23 45.05
CA ARG A 399 -14.80 29.01 44.15
C ARG A 399 -14.85 30.50 44.52
N ARG A 400 -13.69 31.12 44.77
CA ARG A 400 -13.53 32.60 44.79
C ARG A 400 -13.47 33.16 43.35
N PRO A 401 -13.86 34.44 43.12
CA PRO A 401 -14.22 34.93 41.78
C PRO A 401 -13.00 35.27 40.89
N LEU A 402 -13.13 34.98 39.60
CA LEU A 402 -12.28 35.47 38.51
C LEU A 402 -12.43 36.98 38.31
N THR A 403 -11.30 37.67 38.13
CA THR A 403 -11.25 39.00 37.48
C THR A 403 -11.26 38.88 35.96
N THR A 404 -11.96 39.83 35.35
CA THR A 404 -12.43 39.99 33.96
C THR A 404 -11.37 40.11 32.85
N PHE A 405 -11.69 39.56 31.66
CA PHE A 405 -11.02 39.75 30.36
C PHE A 405 -11.39 41.08 29.66
N PRO A 406 -10.53 41.65 28.79
CA PRO A 406 -10.96 42.66 27.80
C PRO A 406 -10.91 42.20 26.32
N SER A 407 -12.11 42.27 25.71
CA SER A 407 -12.58 42.71 24.37
C SER A 407 -11.88 42.38 23.02
N THR A 408 -12.75 41.97 22.08
CA THR A 408 -12.64 41.77 20.63
C THR A 408 -12.30 43.03 19.81
N ASN A 409 -11.37 42.95 18.84
CA ASN A 409 -10.94 44.06 17.98
C ASN A 409 -11.50 43.95 16.53
N LYS A 410 -11.92 45.08 15.92
CA LYS A 410 -12.67 45.19 14.64
C LYS A 410 -11.86 44.95 13.35
N ALA A 411 -10.59 44.57 13.42
CA ALA A 411 -9.69 44.60 12.25
C ALA A 411 -10.04 43.59 11.13
N CYS A 412 -10.77 42.53 11.46
CA CYS A 412 -11.11 41.43 10.55
C CYS A 412 -12.59 41.33 10.21
N TYR A 413 -13.38 42.34 10.56
CA TYR A 413 -14.81 42.35 10.29
C TYR A 413 -15.08 42.41 8.78
N ASN A 414 -15.84 41.44 8.26
CA ASN A 414 -16.16 41.28 6.83
C ASN A 414 -14.94 41.11 5.90
N LYS A 415 -13.79 40.66 6.43
CA LYS A 415 -12.63 40.28 5.61
C LYS A 415 -12.59 38.77 5.43
N PRO A 416 -12.35 38.26 4.21
CA PRO A 416 -12.06 36.84 4.00
C PRO A 416 -10.88 36.37 4.84
N HIS A 417 -10.84 35.06 5.10
CA HIS A 417 -9.71 34.45 5.79
C HIS A 417 -8.41 34.76 5.04
N GLY A 418 -7.41 35.30 5.75
CA GLY A 418 -6.14 35.70 5.13
C GLY A 418 -5.38 36.76 5.92
N PHE A 419 -4.23 37.16 5.39
CA PHE A 419 -3.39 38.19 5.99
C PHE A 419 -3.76 39.56 5.42
N TRP A 420 -4.03 40.52 6.28
CA TRP A 420 -4.51 41.85 5.91
C TRP A 420 -3.63 42.94 6.53
N PRO A 421 -3.31 44.01 5.80
CA PRO A 421 -2.39 45.03 6.30
C PRO A 421 -2.93 45.70 7.57
N ASP A 422 -2.06 46.01 8.54
CA ASP A 422 -2.42 46.97 9.57
C ASP A 422 -2.40 48.37 8.93
N PRO A 423 -3.53 49.09 8.89
CA PRO A 423 -3.60 50.39 8.23
C PRO A 423 -2.71 51.47 8.88
N LYS A 424 -2.20 51.22 10.11
CA LYS A 424 -1.36 52.17 10.86
C LYS A 424 0.10 51.77 10.91
N ASN A 425 0.46 50.54 10.54
CA ASN A 425 1.83 50.05 10.69
C ASN A 425 2.22 49.10 9.55
N CYS A 426 3.17 49.52 8.72
CA CYS A 426 3.67 48.71 7.61
C CYS A 426 4.42 47.45 8.05
N VAL A 427 4.86 47.36 9.30
CA VAL A 427 5.54 46.18 9.85
C VAL A 427 4.53 45.22 10.48
N GLU A 428 3.30 45.67 10.78
CA GLU A 428 2.28 44.84 11.42
C GLU A 428 1.13 44.55 10.45
N PHE A 429 0.49 43.40 10.63
CA PHE A 429 -0.63 42.96 9.82
C PHE A 429 -1.54 42.06 10.66
N PHE A 430 -2.76 41.83 10.19
CA PHE A 430 -3.74 40.99 10.86
C PHE A 430 -3.91 39.69 10.10
N LEU A 431 -3.81 38.55 10.78
CA LEU A 431 -4.39 37.31 10.30
C LEU A 431 -5.88 37.33 10.68
N CYS A 432 -6.73 37.39 9.67
CA CYS A 432 -8.18 37.30 9.82
C CYS A 432 -8.62 35.86 9.68
N LEU A 433 -9.26 35.32 10.72
CA LEU A 433 -9.94 34.04 10.68
C LEU A 433 -11.42 34.27 11.03
N GLY A 434 -12.24 34.50 10.01
CA GLY A 434 -13.59 35.03 10.18
C GLY A 434 -13.51 36.47 10.68
N ASN A 435 -14.41 36.84 11.60
CA ASN A 435 -14.42 38.20 12.20
C ASN A 435 -13.40 38.37 13.33
N VAL A 436 -12.57 37.36 13.61
CA VAL A 436 -11.55 37.38 14.67
C VAL A 436 -10.20 37.80 14.08
N SER A 437 -9.58 38.80 14.70
CA SER A 437 -8.30 39.36 14.25
C SER A 437 -7.15 38.97 15.16
N TYR A 438 -6.10 38.39 14.58
CA TYR A 438 -4.83 38.13 15.26
C TYR A 438 -3.78 39.10 14.72
N LYS A 439 -3.23 39.96 15.58
CA LYS A 439 -2.21 40.92 15.18
C LYS A 439 -0.84 40.24 15.11
N MET A 440 -0.16 40.42 13.99
CA MET A 440 1.11 39.81 13.65
C MET A 440 2.10 40.88 13.19
N ARG A 441 3.39 40.57 13.23
CA ARG A 441 4.47 41.47 12.82
C ARG A 441 5.39 40.77 11.82
N CYS A 442 5.82 41.49 10.80
CA CYS A 442 6.77 41.01 9.81
C CYS A 442 8.15 40.74 10.45
N PRO A 443 8.83 39.65 10.08
CA PRO A 443 10.20 39.36 10.56
C PRO A 443 11.21 40.38 10.03
N ALA A 444 12.23 40.72 10.83
CA ALA A 444 13.47 41.41 10.42
C ALA A 444 13.28 42.68 9.54
N ASP A 445 12.67 43.74 10.11
CA ASP A 445 12.44 45.06 9.49
C ASP A 445 11.74 45.06 8.11
N LEU A 446 11.14 43.93 7.71
CA LEU A 446 10.33 43.82 6.50
C LEU A 446 8.98 44.53 6.65
N HIS A 447 8.40 44.94 5.52
CA HIS A 447 7.09 45.57 5.44
C HIS A 447 6.07 44.65 4.76
N PHE A 448 4.84 44.65 5.26
CA PHE A 448 3.74 43.87 4.70
C PHE A 448 3.24 44.50 3.39
N ASP A 449 3.28 43.73 2.31
CA ASP A 449 2.72 44.09 1.00
C ASP A 449 1.20 43.86 1.01
N PRO A 450 0.37 44.93 0.97
CA PRO A 450 -1.08 44.81 1.04
C PRO A 450 -1.71 44.23 -0.24
N LEU A 451 -0.98 44.24 -1.36
CA LEU A 451 -1.45 43.70 -2.66
C LEU A 451 -1.18 42.20 -2.77
N ARG A 452 -0.06 41.75 -2.23
CA ARG A 452 0.40 40.35 -2.32
C ARG A 452 0.28 39.56 -1.01
N HIS A 453 -0.23 40.19 0.04
CA HIS A 453 -0.56 39.59 1.33
C HIS A 453 0.61 38.84 2.01
N HIS A 454 1.84 39.34 1.89
CA HIS A 454 3.04 38.80 2.54
C HIS A 454 4.05 39.89 2.92
N CYS A 455 5.01 39.57 3.79
CA CYS A 455 6.10 40.49 4.16
C CYS A 455 7.22 40.50 3.11
N THR A 456 7.62 41.68 2.66
CA THR A 456 8.70 41.88 1.69
C THR A 456 9.58 43.06 2.09
N LEU A 457 10.64 43.33 1.32
CA LEU A 457 11.53 44.47 1.58
C LEU A 457 10.74 45.78 1.54
N PRO A 458 11.06 46.77 2.40
CA PRO A 458 10.34 48.04 2.48
C PRO A 458 10.08 48.70 1.11
N GLU A 459 11.07 48.68 0.22
CA GLU A 459 11.06 49.27 -1.11
C GLU A 459 10.07 48.59 -2.09
N LEU A 460 9.81 47.29 -1.86
CA LEU A 460 8.93 46.46 -2.70
C LEU A 460 7.51 46.32 -2.13
N SER A 461 7.32 46.68 -0.85
CA SER A 461 6.07 46.47 -0.11
C SER A 461 4.91 47.35 -0.57
N GLY A 462 5.18 48.48 -1.24
CA GLY A 462 4.14 49.45 -1.61
C GLY A 462 3.39 50.08 -0.43
N CYS A 463 3.79 49.81 0.81
CA CYS A 463 3.11 50.30 2.01
C CYS A 463 3.49 51.78 2.27
N ARG A 464 2.53 52.69 2.11
CA ARG A 464 2.70 54.12 2.41
C ARG A 464 2.24 54.41 3.84
N ARG A 465 3.19 54.77 4.73
CA ARG A 465 2.88 55.27 6.08
C ARG A 465 2.21 56.65 5.95
N ILE A 466 1.00 56.82 6.48
CA ILE A 466 0.34 58.13 6.58
C ILE A 466 1.02 58.90 7.74
N PRO A 467 1.52 60.15 7.56
CA PRO A 467 2.08 60.93 8.66
C PRO A 467 0.99 61.31 9.68
N LYS A 468 1.31 61.20 10.98
CA LYS A 468 0.42 61.56 12.09
C LYS A 468 0.16 63.06 12.14
N THR A 469 -1.09 63.46 12.32
CA THR A 469 -1.45 64.80 12.82
C THR A 469 -2.47 64.65 13.95
N GLU A 470 -2.27 65.44 15.01
CA GLU A 470 -3.02 65.50 16.27
C GLU A 470 -4.44 66.09 16.10
N PRO A 471 -5.31 65.99 17.14
CA PRO A 471 -6.75 65.92 16.96
C PRO A 471 -7.43 67.30 16.94
N THR A 472 -8.41 67.50 16.06
CA THR A 472 -9.46 68.51 16.30
C THR A 472 -10.77 68.14 15.59
N THR A 473 -11.80 68.04 16.43
CA THR A 473 -13.23 68.29 16.31
C THR A 473 -13.92 68.53 14.93
N THR A 474 -15.08 67.88 14.81
CA THR A 474 -16.38 68.36 14.23
C THR A 474 -16.74 68.16 12.74
N THR A 475 -17.88 67.47 12.57
CA THR A 475 -19.07 67.71 11.69
C THR A 475 -19.10 67.45 10.17
N THR A 476 -20.10 66.61 9.83
CA THR A 476 -21.14 66.70 8.78
C THR A 476 -20.87 66.35 7.30
N THR A 477 -21.88 65.63 6.76
CA THR A 477 -22.51 65.67 5.41
C THR A 477 -21.83 64.88 4.29
N THR A 478 -22.42 63.76 3.84
CA THR A 478 -23.38 63.61 2.70
C THR A 478 -22.79 64.18 1.40
N THR A 479 -22.63 63.42 0.31
CA THR A 479 -23.66 63.07 -0.69
C THR A 479 -22.96 62.17 -1.73
N THR A 480 -23.43 60.95 -2.00
CA THR A 480 -24.30 60.55 -3.14
C THR A 480 -23.81 61.11 -4.47
N THR A 481 -23.49 60.29 -5.47
CA THR A 481 -24.37 59.85 -6.58
C THR A 481 -23.45 59.11 -7.57
N THR A 482 -23.77 58.15 -8.42
CA THR A 482 -24.96 57.50 -9.05
C THR A 482 -24.32 56.63 -10.15
N LEU A 483 -24.87 55.59 -10.77
CA LEU A 483 -26.12 54.83 -10.76
C LEU A 483 -25.82 53.58 -11.60
N ALA A 484 -26.48 52.47 -11.24
CA ALA A 484 -27.24 51.54 -12.10
C ALA A 484 -26.75 51.25 -13.54
N ASP A 485 -26.90 50.08 -14.12
CA ASP A 485 -27.58 48.82 -13.81
C ASP A 485 -27.15 47.87 -14.93
N LYS A 486 -27.04 46.57 -14.66
CA LYS A 486 -27.72 45.55 -15.49
C LYS A 486 -27.54 44.14 -14.94
N ARG A 487 -28.71 43.52 -14.81
CA ARG A 487 -29.00 42.15 -14.41
C ARG A 487 -28.51 41.09 -15.42
N PHE A 488 -28.04 40.01 -14.82
CA PHE A 488 -28.36 38.58 -15.01
C PHE A 488 -27.85 37.78 -16.24
N SER A 489 -27.22 36.66 -15.86
CA SER A 489 -27.00 35.40 -16.57
C SER A 489 -25.89 35.34 -17.63
N SER A 490 -24.83 34.58 -17.36
CA SER A 490 -24.80 33.15 -17.67
C SER A 490 -23.45 32.55 -17.28
N ARG A 491 -23.42 31.23 -17.08
CA ARG A 491 -22.18 30.44 -16.88
C ARG A 491 -21.23 30.66 -18.05
N THR A 492 -19.99 31.02 -17.76
CA THR A 492 -18.84 30.56 -18.54
C THR A 492 -17.60 30.41 -17.65
N THR A 493 -17.05 29.21 -17.72
CA THR A 493 -15.73 28.76 -17.29
C THR A 493 -14.60 29.67 -17.78
N ALA A 494 -13.62 29.96 -16.90
CA ALA A 494 -12.25 30.30 -17.29
C ALA A 494 -11.23 29.82 -16.23
N GLN A 495 -10.11 29.31 -16.74
CA GLN A 495 -9.09 28.40 -16.19
C GLN A 495 -8.24 28.84 -14.98
N PRO A 496 -7.50 27.88 -14.35
CA PRO A 496 -6.53 28.10 -13.28
C PRO A 496 -5.10 28.37 -13.77
N SER A 497 -4.29 29.00 -12.90
CA SER A 497 -2.89 29.38 -13.09
C SER A 497 -1.91 28.20 -13.13
N LYS A 498 -0.92 28.30 -14.03
CA LYS A 498 0.22 27.40 -14.27
C LYS A 498 1.03 27.06 -13.00
N GLY A 499 1.29 25.77 -12.76
CA GLY A 499 2.39 25.28 -11.92
C GLY A 499 2.12 24.02 -11.11
N THR A 500 0.87 23.73 -10.78
CA THR A 500 0.48 22.50 -10.07
C THR A 500 0.11 21.41 -11.07
N PHE A 501 0.79 20.27 -10.99
CA PHE A 501 0.39 19.07 -11.74
C PHE A 501 -1.00 18.64 -11.25
N VAL A 502 -2.00 18.68 -12.13
CA VAL A 502 -3.40 18.35 -11.82
C VAL A 502 -3.66 16.90 -12.22
N CYS A 503 -4.33 16.17 -11.33
CA CYS A 503 -4.69 14.79 -11.56
C CYS A 503 -6.03 14.70 -12.30
N ASP A 504 -5.97 14.38 -13.59
CA ASP A 504 -7.17 14.19 -14.41
C ASP A 504 -7.84 12.82 -14.17
N ALA A 505 -7.07 11.83 -13.70
CA ALA A 505 -7.55 10.49 -13.31
C ALA A 505 -6.57 9.82 -12.35
N ASP A 506 -7.00 8.73 -11.70
CA ASP A 506 -6.11 7.89 -10.91
C ASP A 506 -5.15 7.14 -11.84
N GLY A 507 -3.85 7.22 -11.57
CA GLY A 507 -2.83 6.67 -12.46
C GLY A 507 -1.44 7.21 -12.18
N PHE A 508 -0.47 6.84 -13.01
CA PHE A 508 0.89 7.38 -12.96
C PHE A 508 1.10 8.33 -14.14
N PHE A 509 1.71 9.48 -13.87
CA PHE A 509 1.89 10.57 -14.80
C PHE A 509 3.32 11.07 -14.71
N SER A 510 3.97 11.33 -15.85
CA SER A 510 5.31 11.89 -15.85
C SER A 510 5.31 13.29 -15.23
N ASN A 511 6.38 13.65 -14.51
CA ASN A 511 6.54 15.03 -14.08
C ASN A 511 6.89 15.88 -15.31
N PRO A 512 6.07 16.89 -15.69
CA PRO A 512 6.27 17.65 -16.91
C PRO A 512 7.55 18.49 -16.94
N THR A 513 8.23 18.66 -15.80
CA THR A 513 9.47 19.45 -15.70
C THR A 513 10.70 18.65 -15.29
N ASN A 514 10.57 17.36 -14.91
CA ASN A 514 11.72 16.55 -14.48
C ASN A 514 11.52 15.06 -14.78
N CYS A 515 12.29 14.53 -15.75
CA CYS A 515 12.20 13.14 -16.24
C CYS A 515 12.65 12.07 -15.23
N THR A 516 13.27 12.46 -14.11
CA THR A 516 13.63 11.52 -13.02
C THR A 516 12.51 11.38 -11.99
N GLN A 517 11.38 12.04 -12.22
CA GLN A 517 10.27 12.12 -11.28
C GLN A 517 8.95 11.81 -11.98
N PHE A 518 8.01 11.22 -11.26
CA PHE A 518 6.65 10.97 -11.75
C PHE A 518 5.64 11.27 -10.64
N TYR A 519 4.43 11.65 -11.01
CA TYR A 519 3.30 11.81 -10.10
C TYR A 519 2.41 10.57 -10.17
N ARG A 520 2.09 9.95 -9.04
CA ARG A 520 0.94 9.03 -8.96
C ARG A 520 -0.26 9.85 -8.52
N CYS A 521 -1.32 9.84 -9.31
CA CYS A 521 -2.60 10.40 -8.91
C CYS A 521 -3.46 9.32 -8.27
N VAL A 522 -4.00 9.62 -7.08
CA VAL A 522 -5.00 8.78 -6.42
C VAL A 522 -6.02 9.71 -5.75
N GLY A 523 -7.30 9.58 -6.12
CA GLY A 523 -8.39 10.43 -5.65
C GLY A 523 -8.23 11.91 -6.05
N GLY A 524 -7.63 12.20 -7.21
CA GLY A 524 -7.41 13.59 -7.68
C GLY A 524 -6.21 14.32 -7.04
N ILE A 525 -5.40 13.62 -6.23
CA ILE A 525 -4.21 14.19 -5.57
C ILE A 525 -2.93 13.60 -6.16
N ALA A 526 -1.98 14.46 -6.53
CA ALA A 526 -0.71 14.09 -7.16
C ALA A 526 0.39 13.80 -6.12
N PHE A 527 0.84 12.55 -6.06
CA PHE A 527 1.95 12.09 -5.22
C PHE A 527 3.23 12.04 -6.04
N LYS A 528 4.22 12.88 -5.72
CA LYS A 528 5.49 12.95 -6.45
C LYS A 528 6.45 11.85 -6.00
N PHE A 529 7.01 11.10 -6.93
CA PHE A 529 8.01 10.06 -6.74
C PHE A 529 9.26 10.37 -7.56
N THR A 530 10.40 9.86 -7.11
CA THR A 530 11.67 9.90 -7.84
C THR A 530 12.01 8.48 -8.28
N CYS A 531 12.37 8.30 -9.55
CA CYS A 531 12.77 7.01 -10.11
C CYS A 531 14.01 6.48 -9.37
N PRO A 532 14.00 5.25 -8.81
CA PRO A 532 15.17 4.67 -8.16
C PRO A 532 16.34 4.54 -9.15
N GLN A 533 17.53 5.00 -8.78
CA GLN A 533 18.71 5.02 -9.65
C GLN A 533 19.29 3.63 -10.00
N GLU A 534 18.81 2.55 -9.36
CA GLU A 534 19.35 1.19 -9.52
C GLU A 534 18.92 0.45 -10.81
N TYR A 535 17.88 0.95 -11.50
CA TYR A 535 17.38 0.30 -12.72
C TYR A 535 18.26 0.55 -13.94
N LEU A 536 18.91 1.72 -14.06
CA LEU A 536 19.79 2.01 -15.18
C LEU A 536 21.04 1.11 -15.15
N PHE A 537 21.60 0.91 -13.96
CA PHE A 537 22.70 -0.03 -13.75
C PHE A 537 22.30 -1.46 -14.13
N SER A 538 21.08 -1.88 -13.77
CA SER A 538 20.53 -3.19 -14.13
C SER A 538 20.33 -3.35 -15.64
N ILE A 539 19.87 -2.30 -16.34
CA ILE A 539 19.72 -2.33 -17.81
C ILE A 539 21.09 -2.42 -18.49
N ILE A 540 22.05 -1.60 -18.07
CA ILE A 540 23.42 -1.63 -18.62
C ILE A 540 24.08 -2.99 -18.38
N TYR A 541 23.92 -3.54 -17.17
CA TYR A 541 24.44 -4.86 -16.81
C TYR A 541 23.80 -5.98 -17.65
N ASN A 542 22.47 -5.99 -17.80
CA ASN A 542 21.78 -6.98 -18.65
C ASN A 542 22.14 -6.82 -20.14
N LEU A 543 22.35 -5.59 -20.62
CA LEU A 543 22.79 -5.32 -21.98
C LEU A 543 24.20 -5.89 -22.22
N PHE A 544 25.12 -5.63 -21.29
CA PHE A 544 26.48 -6.18 -21.33
C PHE A 544 26.46 -7.71 -21.36
N LEU A 545 25.73 -8.35 -20.45
CA LEU A 545 25.60 -9.81 -20.40
C LEU A 545 24.94 -10.39 -21.67
N SER A 546 23.94 -9.70 -22.22
CA SER A 546 23.29 -10.13 -23.47
C SER A 546 24.25 -10.08 -24.66
N ILE A 547 25.14 -9.08 -24.71
CA ILE A 547 26.19 -8.97 -25.75
C ILE A 547 27.22 -10.10 -25.58
N CYS A 548 27.67 -10.36 -24.34
CA CYS A 548 28.57 -11.48 -24.04
C CYS A 548 27.96 -12.82 -24.44
N GLY A 549 26.71 -13.08 -24.06
CA GLY A 549 25.97 -14.29 -24.41
C GLY A 549 25.79 -14.45 -25.93
N ALA A 550 25.57 -13.36 -26.67
CA ALA A 550 25.48 -13.39 -28.13
C ALA A 550 26.82 -13.75 -28.79
N TYR A 551 27.93 -13.21 -28.30
CA TYR A 551 29.27 -13.53 -28.80
C TYR A 551 29.61 -15.01 -28.56
N LEU A 552 29.33 -15.50 -27.34
CA LEU A 552 29.49 -16.91 -26.97
C LEU A 552 28.64 -17.83 -27.85
N ALA A 553 27.35 -17.52 -28.02
CA ALA A 553 26.44 -18.29 -28.87
C ALA A 553 26.93 -18.36 -30.32
N ASN A 554 27.38 -17.25 -30.90
CA ASN A 554 27.90 -17.24 -32.28
C ASN A 554 29.16 -18.11 -32.44
N GLY A 555 30.06 -18.09 -31.45
CA GLY A 555 31.23 -18.98 -31.43
C GLY A 555 30.83 -20.45 -31.39
N LEU A 556 29.97 -20.81 -30.43
CA LEU A 556 29.49 -22.18 -30.24
C LEU A 556 28.66 -22.68 -31.43
N ILE A 557 27.81 -21.86 -32.04
CA ILE A 557 27.03 -22.26 -33.22
C ILE A 557 27.96 -22.65 -34.37
N LYS A 558 29.02 -21.88 -34.63
CA LYS A 558 29.97 -22.20 -35.71
C LYS A 558 30.71 -23.52 -35.47
N GLU A 559 31.05 -23.80 -34.21
CA GLU A 559 31.77 -25.02 -33.83
C GLU A 559 30.87 -26.26 -33.85
N PHE A 560 29.64 -26.17 -33.34
CA PHE A 560 28.75 -27.32 -33.17
C PHE A 560 27.79 -27.56 -34.35
N SER A 561 27.59 -26.59 -35.25
CA SER A 561 26.73 -26.75 -36.44
C SER A 561 27.05 -27.99 -37.29
N PRO A 562 28.33 -28.29 -37.62
CA PRO A 562 28.67 -29.50 -38.37
C PRO A 562 28.29 -30.80 -37.63
N MET A 563 28.31 -30.78 -36.30
CA MET A 563 27.98 -31.94 -35.46
C MET A 563 26.49 -32.27 -35.53
N PHE A 564 25.61 -31.27 -35.53
CA PHE A 564 24.16 -31.47 -35.70
C PHE A 564 23.84 -32.09 -37.07
N VAL A 565 24.47 -31.60 -38.14
CA VAL A 565 24.31 -32.16 -39.49
C VAL A 565 24.80 -33.61 -39.53
N LYS A 566 25.94 -33.92 -38.89
CA LYS A 566 26.48 -35.30 -38.80
C LYS A 566 25.57 -36.25 -38.03
N LYS A 567 24.81 -35.75 -37.06
CA LYS A 567 23.85 -36.51 -36.25
C LYS A 567 22.43 -36.53 -36.82
N ASN A 568 22.24 -36.06 -38.06
CA ASN A 568 20.96 -36.02 -38.76
C ASN A 568 19.90 -35.09 -38.12
N LEU A 569 20.33 -34.13 -37.29
CA LEU A 569 19.49 -33.07 -36.73
C LEU A 569 19.51 -31.85 -37.68
N LYS A 570 18.95 -32.06 -38.86
CA LYS A 570 19.04 -31.14 -40.00
C LYS A 570 17.70 -31.00 -40.72
N GLY A 571 17.38 -29.77 -41.12
CA GLY A 571 16.20 -29.41 -41.91
C GLY A 571 16.57 -28.91 -43.30
N ILE A 572 15.56 -28.66 -44.14
CA ILE A 572 15.73 -28.07 -45.47
C ILE A 572 14.84 -26.83 -45.55
N ASP A 573 15.41 -25.72 -46.02
CA ASP A 573 14.63 -24.54 -46.40
C ASP A 573 13.77 -24.88 -47.63
N LEU A 574 12.46 -24.97 -47.42
CA LEU A 574 11.52 -25.43 -48.43
C LEU A 574 11.34 -24.42 -49.57
N CYS A 575 11.68 -23.14 -49.34
CA CYS A 575 11.58 -22.04 -50.30
C CYS A 575 12.82 -21.89 -51.19
N LYS A 576 13.98 -22.45 -50.80
CA LYS A 576 15.21 -22.41 -51.61
C LYS A 576 15.29 -23.56 -52.62
N LYS A 577 15.76 -23.22 -53.83
CA LYS A 577 16.06 -24.20 -54.89
C LYS A 577 17.25 -25.09 -54.56
N SER A 578 18.21 -24.62 -53.76
CA SER A 578 19.45 -25.35 -53.45
C SER A 578 19.22 -26.60 -52.60
N LYS A 579 18.07 -26.71 -51.90
CA LYS A 579 17.70 -27.84 -51.01
C LYS A 579 18.84 -28.27 -50.07
N GLU A 580 19.69 -27.32 -49.69
CA GLU A 580 20.80 -27.57 -48.77
C GLU A 580 20.29 -27.89 -47.37
N PHE A 581 20.95 -28.85 -46.71
CA PHE A 581 20.64 -29.22 -45.34
C PHE A 581 21.21 -28.18 -44.37
N LEU A 582 20.35 -27.66 -43.49
CA LEU A 582 20.67 -26.67 -42.46
C LEU A 582 20.55 -27.32 -41.07
N PRO A 583 21.41 -26.97 -40.10
CA PRO A 583 21.34 -27.51 -38.74
C PRO A 583 20.14 -26.92 -37.97
N GLU A 584 19.20 -27.76 -37.57
CA GLU A 584 17.88 -27.34 -37.04
C GLU A 584 17.89 -27.10 -35.52
N ALA A 585 18.65 -27.91 -34.77
CA ALA A 585 18.74 -27.84 -33.31
C ALA A 585 19.67 -26.72 -32.79
N THR A 586 20.09 -25.75 -33.61
CA THR A 586 21.05 -24.69 -33.19
C THR A 586 20.47 -23.72 -32.16
N GLY A 587 19.14 -23.67 -32.02
CA GLY A 587 18.44 -22.88 -31.00
C GLY A 587 18.79 -23.28 -29.56
N VAL A 588 19.22 -24.53 -29.30
CA VAL A 588 19.63 -24.98 -27.95
C VAL A 588 20.88 -24.25 -27.47
N ILE A 589 21.83 -23.99 -28.38
CA ILE A 589 23.09 -23.28 -28.09
C ILE A 589 22.80 -21.81 -27.76
N SER A 590 21.93 -21.18 -28.53
CA SER A 590 21.51 -19.80 -28.31
C SER A 590 20.81 -19.62 -26.95
N SER A 591 20.03 -20.63 -26.54
CA SER A 591 19.31 -20.63 -25.27
C SER A 591 20.25 -20.84 -24.08
N ALA A 592 21.09 -21.88 -24.13
CA ALA A 592 22.04 -22.21 -23.06
C ALA A 592 23.09 -21.12 -22.80
N SER A 593 23.55 -20.43 -23.86
CA SER A 593 24.54 -19.35 -23.74
C SER A 593 24.02 -18.12 -23.00
N LYS A 594 22.70 -17.90 -23.00
CA LYS A 594 22.06 -16.79 -22.28
C LYS A 594 21.77 -17.14 -20.82
N GLU A 595 21.35 -18.37 -20.53
CA GLU A 595 20.96 -18.80 -19.18
C GLU A 595 22.10 -18.74 -18.15
N LEU A 596 23.36 -18.84 -18.59
CA LEU A 596 24.55 -18.86 -17.73
C LEU A 596 24.82 -17.53 -16.99
N PHE A 597 24.18 -16.43 -17.37
CA PHE A 597 24.56 -15.08 -16.94
C PHE A 597 23.53 -14.36 -16.04
N TYR A 598 22.36 -14.94 -15.78
CA TYR A 598 21.33 -14.27 -15.00
C TYR A 598 21.36 -14.68 -13.51
N LEU A 599 22.08 -13.92 -12.68
CA LEU A 599 22.01 -14.06 -11.22
C LEU A 599 21.98 -12.67 -10.56
N ARG A 600 20.79 -12.08 -10.37
CA ARG A 600 20.47 -11.21 -9.23
C ARG A 600 19.01 -10.72 -9.17
N PHE A 601 18.50 -10.69 -7.93
CA PHE A 601 17.23 -10.16 -7.40
C PHE A 601 15.92 -10.92 -7.74
N GLN A 602 15.09 -11.16 -6.70
CA GLN A 602 13.85 -11.97 -6.69
C GLN A 602 14.04 -13.41 -7.17
N LEU A 603 14.70 -14.20 -6.33
CA LEU A 603 15.18 -15.55 -6.65
C LEU A 603 14.05 -16.52 -7.05
N VAL A 604 12.84 -16.44 -6.48
CA VAL A 604 11.82 -17.48 -6.67
C VAL A 604 11.04 -17.30 -7.97
N GLU A 605 10.56 -16.09 -8.27
CA GLU A 605 9.87 -15.78 -9.53
C GLU A 605 10.80 -15.98 -10.72
N PHE A 606 12.02 -15.51 -10.59
CA PHE A 606 13.03 -15.61 -11.64
C PHE A 606 13.46 -17.05 -11.90
N LEU A 607 13.72 -17.85 -10.86
CA LEU A 607 14.04 -19.28 -11.02
C LEU A 607 12.87 -20.07 -11.62
N SER A 608 11.62 -19.72 -11.31
CA SER A 608 10.45 -20.38 -11.92
C SER A 608 10.31 -20.09 -13.41
N GLY A 609 10.64 -18.85 -13.80
CA GLY A 609 10.71 -18.43 -15.20
C GLY A 609 11.81 -19.16 -15.95
N ILE A 610 13.04 -19.17 -15.42
CA ILE A 610 14.16 -19.93 -16.00
C ILE A 610 13.82 -21.40 -16.10
N LEU A 611 13.30 -22.03 -15.03
CA LEU A 611 12.96 -23.45 -15.05
C LEU A 611 11.93 -23.78 -16.14
N SER A 612 10.91 -22.93 -16.31
CA SER A 612 9.91 -23.11 -17.36
C SER A 612 10.51 -22.94 -18.76
N ILE A 613 11.47 -22.01 -18.93
CA ILE A 613 12.23 -21.82 -20.18
C ILE A 613 13.11 -23.05 -20.46
N CYS A 614 13.89 -23.53 -19.49
CA CYS A 614 14.74 -24.71 -19.65
C CYS A 614 13.91 -25.96 -20.01
N CYS A 615 12.78 -26.17 -19.34
CA CYS A 615 11.85 -27.25 -19.67
C CYS A 615 11.34 -27.12 -21.12
N MET A 616 11.04 -25.91 -21.58
CA MET A 616 10.58 -25.68 -22.95
C MET A 616 11.68 -25.88 -24.00
N VAL A 617 12.90 -25.42 -23.73
CA VAL A 617 14.07 -25.63 -24.60
C VAL A 617 14.35 -27.13 -24.75
N PHE A 618 14.28 -27.89 -23.66
CA PHE A 618 14.41 -29.35 -23.69
C PHE A 618 13.30 -30.00 -24.53
N LEU A 619 12.05 -29.55 -24.38
CA LEU A 619 10.93 -30.05 -25.19
C LEU A 619 11.10 -29.75 -26.68
N GLY A 620 11.59 -28.56 -27.04
CA GLY A 620 11.91 -28.22 -28.43
C GLY A 620 12.99 -29.13 -29.02
N PHE A 621 14.08 -29.34 -28.29
CA PHE A 621 15.12 -30.28 -28.71
C PHE A 621 14.59 -31.72 -28.80
N ALA A 622 13.75 -32.16 -27.86
CA ALA A 622 13.13 -33.47 -27.90
C ALA A 622 12.18 -33.63 -29.09
N ASP A 623 11.48 -32.57 -29.50
CA ASP A 623 10.65 -32.55 -30.71
C ASP A 623 11.50 -32.72 -31.97
N ASP A 624 12.62 -32.01 -32.07
CA ASP A 624 13.58 -32.11 -33.18
C ASP A 624 14.21 -33.53 -33.29
N VAL A 625 14.38 -34.23 -32.16
CA VAL A 625 14.98 -35.58 -32.12
C VAL A 625 13.94 -36.69 -32.33
N LEU A 626 12.74 -36.54 -31.78
CA LEU A 626 11.75 -37.63 -31.64
C LEU A 626 10.52 -37.50 -32.57
N ASP A 627 10.39 -36.41 -33.33
CA ASP A 627 9.23 -36.09 -34.20
C ASP A 627 7.90 -36.27 -33.45
N LEU A 628 7.69 -35.47 -32.39
CA LEU A 628 6.56 -35.67 -31.49
C LEU A 628 5.22 -35.42 -32.21
N ARG A 629 4.25 -36.30 -31.98
CA ARG A 629 2.88 -36.11 -32.52
C ARG A 629 2.27 -34.81 -32.01
N TRP A 630 1.52 -34.11 -32.88
CA TRP A 630 0.89 -32.80 -32.61
C TRP A 630 0.14 -32.70 -31.27
N ARG A 631 -0.51 -33.77 -30.80
CA ARG A 631 -1.23 -33.81 -29.52
C ARG A 631 -0.32 -33.57 -28.30
N HIS A 632 0.92 -34.06 -28.35
CA HIS A 632 1.90 -33.84 -27.28
C HIS A 632 2.47 -32.43 -27.34
N LYS A 633 2.52 -31.81 -28.53
CA LYS A 633 2.91 -30.41 -28.73
C LYS A 633 1.93 -29.41 -28.09
N LEU A 634 0.70 -29.84 -27.76
CA LEU A 634 -0.26 -29.04 -26.98
C LEU A 634 -0.12 -29.26 -25.47
N LEU A 635 0.08 -30.52 -25.04
CA LEU A 635 0.09 -30.91 -23.63
C LEU A 635 1.42 -30.58 -22.93
N LEU A 636 2.56 -30.86 -23.58
CA LEU A 636 3.88 -30.73 -22.97
C LEU A 636 4.22 -29.26 -22.62
N PRO A 637 3.87 -28.25 -23.44
CA PRO A 637 4.02 -26.85 -23.04
C PRO A 637 3.22 -26.46 -21.80
N THR A 638 2.06 -27.09 -21.59
CA THR A 638 1.24 -26.87 -20.39
C THR A 638 1.99 -27.34 -19.14
N VAL A 639 2.58 -28.54 -19.20
CA VAL A 639 3.40 -29.12 -18.12
C VAL A 639 4.64 -28.26 -17.85
N ALA A 640 5.32 -27.81 -18.89
CA ALA A 640 6.49 -26.94 -18.77
C ALA A 640 6.16 -25.56 -18.17
N SER A 641 4.91 -25.10 -18.26
CA SER A 641 4.44 -23.85 -17.63
C SER A 641 4.02 -23.99 -16.16
N LEU A 642 3.93 -25.22 -15.62
CA LEU A 642 3.50 -25.47 -14.24
C LEU A 642 4.38 -24.77 -13.19
N PRO A 643 5.73 -24.75 -13.28
CA PRO A 643 6.55 -24.03 -12.31
C PRO A 643 6.20 -22.53 -12.25
N LEU A 644 6.02 -21.90 -13.41
CA LEU A 644 5.60 -20.50 -13.52
C LEU A 644 4.18 -20.28 -12.94
N LEU A 645 3.23 -21.17 -13.25
CA LEU A 645 1.87 -21.10 -12.72
C LEU A 645 1.80 -21.31 -11.21
N MET A 646 2.59 -22.24 -10.67
CA MET A 646 2.68 -22.52 -9.24
C MET A 646 3.25 -21.34 -8.49
N VAL A 647 4.31 -20.71 -9.00
CA VAL A 647 4.87 -19.49 -8.39
C VAL A 647 3.91 -18.32 -8.56
N TYR A 648 3.24 -18.17 -9.71
CA TYR A 648 2.21 -17.13 -9.85
C TYR A 648 1.06 -17.31 -8.85
N ALA A 649 0.60 -18.54 -8.65
CA ALA A 649 -0.42 -18.89 -7.67
C ALA A 649 0.06 -18.65 -6.22
N ALA A 650 1.31 -19.01 -5.90
CA ALA A 650 1.88 -18.85 -4.57
C ALA A 650 2.25 -17.39 -4.23
N THR A 651 2.68 -16.61 -5.22
CA THR A 651 3.17 -15.24 -5.03
C THR A 651 2.06 -14.20 -5.16
N TYR A 652 1.24 -14.26 -6.22
CA TYR A 652 0.31 -13.18 -6.56
C TYR A 652 -1.14 -13.47 -6.18
N ASN A 653 -1.58 -14.73 -6.29
CA ASN A 653 -2.94 -15.21 -5.99
C ASN A 653 -4.10 -14.29 -6.47
N SER A 654 -3.88 -13.52 -7.55
CA SER A 654 -4.82 -12.55 -8.09
C SER A 654 -5.37 -13.06 -9.42
N THR A 655 -6.67 -13.27 -9.47
CA THR A 655 -7.40 -13.82 -10.62
C THR A 655 -8.37 -12.80 -11.23
N SER A 656 -8.15 -11.53 -10.90
CA SER A 656 -9.01 -10.40 -11.25
C SER A 656 -8.58 -9.76 -12.57
N ILE A 657 -9.49 -9.67 -13.53
CA ILE A 657 -9.30 -8.93 -14.78
C ILE A 657 -10.07 -7.61 -14.77
N VAL A 658 -9.49 -6.58 -15.38
CA VAL A 658 -10.16 -5.29 -15.58
C VAL A 658 -11.01 -5.41 -16.83
N ILE A 659 -12.29 -5.09 -16.71
CA ILE A 659 -13.26 -5.24 -17.79
C ILE A 659 -13.24 -3.99 -18.69
N PRO A 660 -13.19 -4.13 -20.03
CA PRO A 660 -13.27 -3.01 -20.97
C PRO A 660 -14.51 -2.14 -20.73
N LEU A 661 -14.38 -0.82 -20.91
CA LEU A 661 -15.43 0.19 -20.62
C LEU A 661 -16.82 -0.18 -21.17
N GLN A 662 -16.88 -0.81 -22.33
CA GLN A 662 -18.11 -1.23 -23.00
C GLN A 662 -18.84 -2.37 -22.28
N LEU A 663 -18.11 -3.19 -21.52
CA LEU A 663 -18.62 -4.38 -20.83
C LEU A 663 -18.79 -4.15 -19.31
N GLN A 664 -18.29 -3.03 -18.79
CA GLN A 664 -18.42 -2.66 -17.37
C GLN A 664 -19.87 -2.57 -16.86
N PRO A 665 -20.88 -2.16 -17.66
CA PRO A 665 -22.27 -2.14 -17.18
C PRO A 665 -22.80 -3.53 -16.79
N CYS A 666 -22.28 -4.60 -17.39
CA CYS A 666 -22.75 -5.97 -17.18
C CYS A 666 -21.91 -6.72 -16.13
N PHE A 667 -20.60 -6.46 -16.06
CA PHE A 667 -19.66 -7.27 -15.29
C PHE A 667 -18.88 -6.49 -14.21
N GLY A 668 -19.18 -5.20 -14.04
CA GLY A 668 -18.44 -4.31 -13.15
C GLY A 668 -17.07 -3.91 -13.71
N LYS A 669 -16.30 -3.14 -12.92
CA LYS A 669 -14.96 -2.65 -13.34
C LYS A 669 -13.90 -3.74 -13.30
N VAL A 670 -14.04 -4.72 -12.41
CA VAL A 670 -13.09 -5.80 -12.18
C VAL A 670 -13.86 -7.10 -12.00
N LEU A 671 -13.51 -8.12 -12.77
CA LEU A 671 -14.13 -9.44 -12.73
C LEU A 671 -13.10 -10.46 -12.23
N ASN A 672 -13.43 -11.17 -11.15
CA ASN A 672 -12.63 -12.28 -10.65
C ASN A 672 -13.02 -13.57 -11.41
N ILE A 673 -12.08 -14.17 -12.14
CA ILE A 673 -12.33 -15.37 -12.94
C ILE A 673 -11.92 -16.67 -12.20
N GLY A 674 -11.30 -16.55 -11.01
CA GLY A 674 -10.89 -17.69 -10.20
C GLY A 674 -9.93 -18.65 -10.94
N VAL A 675 -10.16 -19.96 -10.81
CA VAL A 675 -9.32 -21.02 -11.40
C VAL A 675 -9.17 -20.88 -12.92
N LEU A 676 -10.21 -20.39 -13.60
CA LEU A 676 -10.19 -20.18 -15.04
C LEU A 676 -9.13 -19.16 -15.47
N TYR A 677 -8.70 -18.25 -14.59
CA TYR A 677 -7.60 -17.33 -14.87
C TYR A 677 -6.24 -18.06 -14.95
N TYR A 678 -6.01 -19.06 -14.10
CA TYR A 678 -4.80 -19.89 -14.19
C TYR A 678 -4.82 -20.78 -15.43
N VAL A 679 -5.99 -21.29 -15.81
CA VAL A 679 -6.17 -22.00 -17.09
C VAL A 679 -5.85 -21.05 -18.24
N TYR A 680 -6.35 -19.81 -18.20
CA TYR A 680 -6.04 -18.79 -19.21
C TYR A 680 -4.54 -18.49 -19.29
N ILE A 681 -3.85 -18.25 -18.17
CA ILE A 681 -2.40 -17.98 -18.16
C ILE A 681 -1.61 -19.18 -18.70
N GLY A 682 -1.99 -20.41 -18.32
CA GLY A 682 -1.38 -21.63 -18.86
C GLY A 682 -1.60 -21.74 -20.37
N MET A 683 -2.81 -21.43 -20.83
CA MET A 683 -3.14 -21.41 -22.26
C MET A 683 -2.41 -20.30 -23.02
N VAL A 684 -2.09 -19.17 -22.39
CA VAL A 684 -1.24 -18.12 -22.99
C VAL A 684 0.18 -18.65 -23.21
N ALA A 685 0.76 -19.36 -22.24
CA ALA A 685 2.08 -19.98 -22.40
C ALA A 685 2.10 -20.99 -23.56
N VAL A 686 1.08 -21.86 -23.63
CA VAL A 686 0.90 -22.85 -24.72
C VAL A 686 0.66 -22.16 -26.07
N PHE A 687 -0.12 -21.07 -26.09
CA PHE A 687 -0.41 -20.32 -27.30
C PHE A 687 0.84 -19.64 -27.85
N CYS A 688 1.61 -18.94 -27.01
CA CYS A 688 2.80 -18.23 -27.45
C CYS A 688 3.86 -19.16 -28.04
N THR A 689 4.09 -20.33 -27.43
CA THR A 689 5.07 -21.31 -27.92
C THR A 689 4.66 -21.90 -29.27
N ASN A 690 3.37 -22.21 -29.45
CA ASN A 690 2.86 -22.77 -30.70
C ASN A 690 2.66 -21.72 -31.80
N ALA A 691 2.31 -20.47 -31.45
CA ALA A 691 2.00 -19.41 -32.41
C ALA A 691 3.22 -19.01 -33.26
N ILE A 692 4.41 -18.94 -32.65
CA ILE A 692 5.66 -18.66 -33.36
C ILE A 692 6.05 -19.87 -34.22
N ASN A 693 5.84 -21.08 -33.70
CA ASN A 693 6.17 -22.32 -34.39
C ASN A 693 5.27 -22.63 -35.62
N ILE A 694 4.11 -21.97 -35.75
CA ILE A 694 3.21 -22.17 -36.91
C ILE A 694 3.84 -21.71 -38.23
N TYR A 695 4.81 -20.81 -38.19
CA TYR A 695 5.52 -20.26 -39.36
C TYR A 695 6.83 -21.00 -39.70
N ALA A 696 7.10 -22.13 -39.03
CA ALA A 696 8.29 -22.95 -39.24
C ALA A 696 8.49 -23.35 -40.71
N GLY A 697 9.73 -23.23 -41.21
CA GLY A 697 10.14 -23.73 -42.53
C GLY A 697 10.47 -22.67 -43.58
N ILE A 698 10.45 -21.38 -43.21
CA ILE A 698 10.96 -20.26 -44.01
C ILE A 698 12.09 -19.59 -43.25
N ASN A 699 13.30 -19.67 -43.81
CA ASN A 699 14.51 -19.23 -43.11
C ASN A 699 14.45 -17.78 -42.61
N GLY A 700 14.47 -17.63 -41.28
CA GLY A 700 14.60 -16.35 -40.60
C GLY A 700 13.28 -15.65 -40.31
N LEU A 701 12.13 -16.23 -40.66
CA LEU A 701 10.81 -15.67 -40.34
C LEU A 701 10.52 -15.78 -38.84
N GLU A 702 10.91 -16.90 -38.21
CA GLU A 702 10.70 -17.17 -36.80
C GLU A 702 11.55 -16.26 -35.91
N VAL A 703 12.81 -16.02 -36.32
CA VAL A 703 13.72 -15.04 -35.70
C VAL A 703 13.20 -13.63 -35.89
N GLY A 704 12.82 -13.28 -37.13
CA GLY A 704 12.38 -11.94 -37.48
C GLY A 704 11.16 -11.52 -36.68
N GLN A 705 10.15 -12.39 -36.56
CA GLN A 705 8.98 -12.13 -35.74
C GLN A 705 9.33 -12.00 -34.25
N SER A 706 10.21 -12.87 -33.73
CA SER A 706 10.65 -12.79 -32.33
C SER A 706 11.41 -11.49 -32.05
N ILE A 707 12.28 -11.04 -32.95
CA ILE A 707 12.99 -9.76 -32.82
C ILE A 707 11.99 -8.60 -32.84
N ILE A 708 11.04 -8.58 -33.76
CA ILE A 708 10.02 -7.51 -33.81
C ILE A 708 9.19 -7.48 -32.54
N ILE A 709 8.74 -8.63 -32.02
CA ILE A 709 7.97 -8.68 -30.78
C ILE A 709 8.82 -8.22 -29.60
N ALA A 710 10.09 -8.65 -29.50
CA ALA A 710 11.00 -8.22 -28.43
C ALA A 710 11.27 -6.72 -28.47
N ILE A 711 11.53 -6.18 -29.66
CA ILE A 711 11.70 -4.74 -29.87
C ILE A 711 10.41 -4.01 -29.54
N SER A 712 9.24 -4.52 -29.95
CA SER A 712 7.95 -3.88 -29.66
C SER A 712 7.67 -3.83 -28.16
N ILE A 713 8.01 -4.89 -27.43
CA ILE A 713 7.94 -4.92 -25.96
C ILE A 713 8.96 -3.96 -25.35
N LEU A 714 10.18 -3.90 -25.90
CA LEU A 714 11.19 -2.97 -25.44
C LEU A 714 10.76 -1.52 -25.67
N ILE A 715 10.26 -1.17 -26.85
CA ILE A 715 9.67 0.14 -27.14
C ILE A 715 8.51 0.40 -26.19
N PHE A 716 7.57 -0.54 -26.05
CA PHE A 716 6.41 -0.36 -25.17
C PHE A 716 6.84 -0.08 -23.74
N ASN A 717 7.82 -0.82 -23.22
CA ASN A 717 8.39 -0.59 -21.89
C ASN A 717 9.18 0.72 -21.82
N ILE A 718 9.95 1.08 -22.85
CA ILE A 718 10.65 2.36 -22.93
C ILE A 718 9.65 3.52 -23.00
N VAL A 719 8.55 3.40 -23.74
CA VAL A 719 7.48 4.39 -23.85
C VAL A 719 6.70 4.51 -22.54
N GLN A 720 6.47 3.39 -21.84
CA GLN A 720 5.94 3.37 -20.47
C GLN A 720 6.90 4.05 -19.48
N LEU A 721 8.22 3.87 -19.64
CA LEU A 721 9.27 4.43 -18.78
C LEU A 721 9.60 5.90 -19.11
N VAL A 722 9.47 6.29 -20.38
CA VAL A 722 9.91 7.57 -20.97
C VAL A 722 8.69 8.17 -21.66
N ARG A 723 7.81 8.79 -20.88
CA ARG A 723 6.71 9.57 -21.46
C ARG A 723 7.22 10.97 -21.81
N LEU A 724 7.87 11.09 -22.99
CA LEU A 724 7.84 12.20 -23.96
C LEU A 724 8.53 11.74 -25.28
N GLU A 725 7.79 11.89 -26.38
CA GLU A 725 8.13 11.89 -27.81
C GLU A 725 9.55 11.47 -28.26
N GLN A 726 9.67 10.48 -29.17
CA GLN A 726 9.64 10.66 -30.63
C GLN A 726 10.00 9.35 -31.36
N GLU A 727 9.49 9.23 -32.59
CA GLU A 727 9.64 8.11 -33.52
C GLU A 727 11.09 7.65 -33.74
N CYS A 728 11.30 6.32 -33.82
CA CYS A 728 12.58 5.77 -34.26
C CYS A 728 12.42 4.81 -35.45
N ARG A 729 13.25 5.07 -36.47
CA ARG A 729 13.39 4.29 -37.71
C ARG A 729 13.94 2.90 -37.40
N TYR A 730 13.30 1.86 -37.93
CA TYR A 730 13.78 0.49 -37.81
C TYR A 730 14.64 0.05 -39.00
N HIS A 731 15.77 -0.56 -38.69
CA HIS A 731 16.66 -1.23 -39.64
C HIS A 731 16.00 -2.46 -40.25
N MET A 732 15.96 -2.49 -41.58
CA MET A 732 15.55 -3.64 -42.38
C MET A 732 16.77 -4.52 -42.70
N TYR A 733 16.95 -5.62 -41.98
CA TYR A 733 17.88 -6.68 -42.43
C TYR A 733 17.20 -8.05 -42.40
N PRO A 734 17.20 -8.80 -43.52
CA PRO A 734 16.76 -10.18 -43.53
C PRO A 734 17.76 -11.06 -42.75
N ALA A 735 17.26 -11.86 -41.82
CA ALA A 735 18.09 -12.77 -41.02
C ALA A 735 18.72 -13.88 -41.90
N SER A 736 19.98 -14.23 -41.62
CA SER A 736 20.76 -15.22 -42.36
C SER A 736 20.71 -16.63 -41.75
N VAL A 737 19.95 -16.83 -40.65
CA VAL A 737 20.01 -18.02 -39.79
C VAL A 737 18.62 -18.68 -39.68
N PHE A 738 18.59 -20.00 -39.89
CA PHE A 738 17.41 -20.87 -39.72
C PHE A 738 17.41 -21.39 -38.29
N VAL A 739 16.37 -21.09 -37.51
CA VAL A 739 16.41 -21.31 -36.04
C VAL A 739 15.57 -22.47 -35.53
N GLY A 740 14.73 -23.05 -36.41
CA GLY A 740 13.91 -24.22 -36.11
C GLY A 740 12.85 -24.03 -35.01
N ASP A 741 12.15 -25.11 -34.70
CA ASP A 741 11.09 -25.18 -33.68
C ASP A 741 11.62 -24.85 -32.28
N THR A 742 12.86 -25.26 -31.98
CA THR A 742 13.53 -25.02 -30.69
C THR A 742 13.56 -23.53 -30.30
N PHE A 743 13.90 -22.64 -31.24
CA PHE A 743 13.91 -21.20 -30.94
C PHE A 743 12.50 -20.61 -30.80
N CYS A 744 11.55 -21.10 -31.57
CA CYS A 744 10.15 -20.66 -31.52
C CYS A 744 9.54 -20.91 -30.15
N TYR A 745 9.80 -22.08 -29.58
CA TYR A 745 9.32 -22.43 -28.25
C TYR A 745 10.00 -21.60 -27.16
N PHE A 746 11.31 -21.36 -27.26
CA PHE A 746 12.04 -20.46 -26.37
C PHE A 746 11.48 -19.03 -26.39
N SER A 747 11.34 -18.42 -27.57
CA SER A 747 10.91 -17.03 -27.69
C SER A 747 9.45 -16.84 -27.25
N GLY A 748 8.58 -17.79 -27.57
CA GLY A 748 7.18 -17.79 -27.13
C GLY A 748 7.06 -17.86 -25.60
N MET A 749 7.81 -18.75 -24.95
CA MET A 749 7.81 -18.87 -23.49
C MET A 749 8.44 -17.64 -22.83
N LEU A 750 9.53 -17.08 -23.39
CA LEU A 750 10.13 -15.84 -22.90
C LEU A 750 9.12 -14.68 -22.90
N PHE A 751 8.36 -14.50 -23.97
CA PHE A 751 7.32 -13.45 -24.01
C PHE A 751 6.19 -13.71 -23.03
N ALA A 752 5.77 -14.97 -22.85
CA ALA A 752 4.79 -15.32 -21.83
C ALA A 752 5.31 -15.00 -20.43
N VAL A 753 6.54 -15.39 -20.08
CA VAL A 753 7.18 -15.09 -18.79
C VAL A 753 7.26 -13.59 -18.56
N VAL A 754 7.77 -12.82 -19.53
CA VAL A 754 7.90 -11.35 -19.42
C VAL A 754 6.52 -10.70 -19.30
N GLY A 755 5.51 -11.16 -20.07
CA GLY A 755 4.14 -10.63 -20.03
C GLY A 755 3.38 -10.97 -18.75
N ILE A 756 3.59 -12.17 -18.20
CA ILE A 756 2.95 -12.65 -16.97
C ILE A 756 3.58 -11.97 -15.76
N LEU A 757 4.92 -11.99 -15.65
CA LEU A 757 5.64 -11.33 -14.55
C LEU A 757 5.54 -9.81 -14.62
N GLY A 758 5.49 -9.23 -15.83
CA GLY A 758 5.31 -7.80 -16.05
C GLY A 758 3.86 -7.31 -15.95
N HIS A 759 2.90 -8.18 -15.61
CA HIS A 759 1.47 -7.85 -15.50
C HIS A 759 0.82 -7.20 -16.75
N PHE A 760 1.40 -7.38 -17.94
CA PHE A 760 0.89 -6.84 -19.20
C PHE A 760 0.41 -7.93 -20.17
N SER A 761 0.17 -9.16 -19.71
CA SER A 761 -0.29 -10.29 -20.52
C SER A 761 -1.52 -9.98 -21.41
N LYS A 762 -2.41 -9.07 -20.97
CA LYS A 762 -3.54 -8.56 -21.76
C LYS A 762 -3.08 -7.74 -22.97
N THR A 763 -2.16 -6.79 -22.75
CA THR A 763 -1.55 -5.98 -23.80
C THR A 763 -0.69 -6.85 -24.72
N LEU A 764 0.00 -7.85 -24.18
CA LEU A 764 0.77 -8.81 -24.95
C LEU A 764 -0.09 -9.51 -26.01
N MET A 765 -1.34 -9.87 -25.70
CA MET A 765 -2.24 -10.48 -26.69
C MET A 765 -2.60 -9.54 -27.85
N LEU A 766 -2.66 -8.22 -27.63
CA LEU A 766 -2.82 -7.25 -28.72
C LEU A 766 -1.59 -7.22 -29.63
N LEU A 767 -0.39 -7.45 -29.09
CA LEU A 767 0.84 -7.58 -29.88
C LEU A 767 0.87 -8.86 -30.72
N PHE A 768 0.13 -9.89 -30.33
CA PHE A 768 -0.02 -11.14 -31.06
C PHE A 768 -1.22 -11.16 -32.03
N LEU A 769 -1.88 -10.01 -32.29
CA LEU A 769 -3.13 -10.01 -33.07
C LEU A 769 -2.99 -10.61 -34.48
N PRO A 770 -1.93 -10.36 -35.27
CA PRO A 770 -1.75 -11.04 -36.56
C PRO A 770 -1.58 -12.55 -36.43
N GLN A 771 -0.94 -13.02 -35.35
CA GLN A 771 -0.78 -14.43 -35.02
C GLN A 771 -2.10 -15.06 -34.56
N ILE A 772 -2.90 -14.34 -33.77
CA ILE A 772 -4.25 -14.73 -33.35
C ILE A 772 -5.15 -14.85 -34.58
N PHE A 773 -5.12 -13.86 -35.48
CA PHE A 773 -5.88 -13.91 -36.72
C PHE A 773 -5.47 -15.10 -37.59
N ASN A 774 -4.16 -15.32 -37.78
CA ASN A 774 -3.67 -16.48 -38.53
C ASN A 774 -4.13 -17.80 -37.89
N PHE A 775 -4.07 -17.92 -36.56
CA PHE A 775 -4.54 -19.11 -35.85
C PHE A 775 -6.04 -19.37 -36.06
N ILE A 776 -6.88 -18.34 -35.88
CA ILE A 776 -8.33 -18.42 -36.10
C ILE A 776 -8.63 -18.80 -37.55
N PHE A 777 -7.94 -18.16 -38.50
CA PHE A 777 -8.09 -18.42 -39.92
C PHE A 777 -7.72 -19.87 -40.28
N SER A 778 -6.70 -20.43 -39.62
CA SER A 778 -6.23 -21.81 -39.82
C SER A 778 -7.07 -22.90 -39.12
N LEU A 779 -8.01 -22.56 -38.22
CA LEU A 779 -8.77 -23.55 -37.43
C LEU A 779 -9.44 -24.66 -38.26
N PRO A 780 -10.07 -24.37 -39.43
CA PRO A 780 -10.67 -25.42 -40.25
C PRO A 780 -9.68 -26.49 -40.71
N GLN A 781 -8.43 -26.11 -41.02
CA GLN A 781 -7.37 -27.06 -41.37
C GLN A 781 -6.79 -27.74 -40.12
N LEU A 782 -6.58 -26.99 -39.02
CA LEU A 782 -6.06 -27.53 -37.76
C LEU A 782 -6.95 -28.63 -37.17
N PHE A 783 -8.27 -28.45 -37.19
CA PHE A 783 -9.24 -29.44 -36.71
C PHE A 783 -9.58 -30.52 -37.75
N ARG A 784 -8.88 -30.55 -38.90
CA ARG A 784 -9.12 -31.48 -40.02
C ARG A 784 -10.56 -31.45 -40.56
N ILE A 785 -11.24 -30.32 -40.41
CA ILE A 785 -12.54 -30.06 -41.06
C ILE A 785 -12.33 -29.95 -42.58
N ILE A 786 -11.17 -29.41 -42.97
CA ILE A 786 -10.63 -29.37 -44.34
C ILE A 786 -9.27 -30.09 -44.32
N PRO A 787 -8.91 -30.86 -45.38
CA PRO A 787 -7.60 -31.50 -45.48
C PRO A 787 -6.45 -30.52 -45.24
N CYS A 788 -5.59 -30.84 -44.27
CA CYS A 788 -4.46 -30.02 -43.87
C CYS A 788 -3.16 -30.62 -44.41
N PRO A 789 -2.36 -29.87 -45.19
CA PRO A 789 -1.05 -30.33 -45.62
C PRO A 789 -0.09 -30.33 -44.43
N ARG A 790 0.90 -31.23 -44.45
CA ARG A 790 1.92 -31.35 -43.38
C ARG A 790 2.71 -30.04 -43.19
N HIS A 791 2.99 -29.32 -44.27
CA HIS A 791 3.62 -28.00 -44.25
C HIS A 791 2.68 -26.96 -44.86
N ARG A 792 2.36 -25.90 -44.10
CA ARG A 792 1.34 -24.89 -44.47
C ARG A 792 1.90 -23.70 -45.26
N LEU A 793 2.89 -23.99 -46.10
CA LEU A 793 3.58 -23.05 -46.97
C LEU A 793 2.69 -22.62 -48.17
N PRO A 794 3.14 -21.66 -49.00
CA PRO A 794 2.47 -21.30 -50.26
C PRO A 794 2.41 -22.47 -51.23
N ASN A 795 1.40 -23.32 -51.09
CA ASN A 795 1.14 -24.43 -51.97
C ASN A 795 -0.37 -24.65 -52.07
N VAL A 796 -0.83 -25.15 -53.22
CA VAL A 796 -2.26 -25.39 -53.46
C VAL A 796 -2.63 -26.76 -52.89
N THR A 797 -3.69 -26.82 -52.10
CA THR A 797 -4.27 -28.07 -51.60
C THR A 797 -5.40 -28.51 -52.52
N SER A 798 -5.31 -29.76 -53.01
CA SER A 798 -6.32 -30.40 -53.85
C SER A 798 -7.00 -31.52 -53.08
N PHE A 799 -8.32 -31.58 -53.09
CA PHE A 799 -9.09 -32.67 -52.48
C PHE A 799 -10.41 -32.90 -53.21
N ARG A 800 -11.01 -34.07 -53.02
CA ARG A 800 -12.31 -34.40 -53.62
C ARG A 800 -13.43 -33.70 -52.84
N CYS A 801 -14.40 -33.16 -53.55
CA CYS A 801 -15.56 -32.49 -52.92
C CYS A 801 -16.38 -33.44 -52.03
N ASP A 802 -16.36 -34.74 -52.35
CA ASP A 802 -17.08 -35.80 -51.62
C ASP A 802 -16.44 -36.16 -50.27
N GLU A 803 -15.15 -35.85 -50.08
CA GLU A 803 -14.41 -36.15 -48.84
C GLU A 803 -14.68 -35.12 -47.73
N LEU A 804 -15.35 -34.00 -48.03
CA LEU A 804 -15.67 -32.99 -47.05
C LEU A 804 -16.95 -33.32 -46.28
N SER A 805 -16.84 -33.23 -44.96
CA SER A 805 -18.00 -33.22 -44.06
C SER A 805 -18.98 -32.09 -44.40
N PHE A 806 -20.23 -32.22 -43.97
CA PHE A 806 -21.25 -31.17 -44.12
C PHE A 806 -20.76 -29.80 -43.61
N LEU A 807 -20.05 -29.81 -42.47
CA LEU A 807 -19.43 -28.62 -41.89
C LEU A 807 -18.32 -28.06 -42.79
N GLY A 808 -17.46 -28.94 -43.33
CA GLY A 808 -16.41 -28.54 -44.27
C GLY A 808 -16.95 -27.84 -45.52
N LYS A 809 -18.03 -28.36 -46.11
CA LYS A 809 -18.67 -27.74 -47.29
C LYS A 809 -19.22 -26.33 -46.99
N HIS A 810 -19.80 -26.13 -45.81
CA HIS A 810 -20.30 -24.81 -45.38
C HIS A 810 -19.17 -23.83 -45.10
N VAL A 811 -18.11 -24.27 -44.40
CA VAL A 811 -16.93 -23.45 -44.12
C VAL A 811 -16.26 -23.01 -45.43
N MET A 812 -16.10 -23.91 -46.39
CA MET A 812 -15.55 -23.59 -47.71
C MET A 812 -16.41 -22.55 -48.45
N ARG A 813 -17.74 -22.71 -48.49
CA ARG A 813 -18.64 -21.73 -49.11
C ARG A 813 -18.54 -20.36 -48.45
N LEU A 814 -18.52 -20.31 -47.12
CA LEU A 814 -18.39 -19.07 -46.36
C LEU A 814 -17.05 -18.38 -46.64
N TYR A 815 -15.93 -19.12 -46.60
CA TYR A 815 -14.60 -18.55 -46.79
C TYR A 815 -14.36 -18.09 -48.23
N THR A 816 -14.94 -18.80 -49.22
CA THR A 816 -14.95 -18.35 -50.62
C THR A 816 -15.85 -17.12 -50.80
N ALA A 817 -17.04 -17.08 -50.20
CA ALA A 817 -17.94 -15.92 -50.28
C ALA A 817 -17.35 -14.66 -49.63
N LEU A 818 -16.62 -14.81 -48.51
CA LEU A 818 -15.88 -13.74 -47.86
C LEU A 818 -14.58 -13.37 -48.60
N GLY A 819 -14.25 -14.05 -49.70
CA GLY A 819 -13.05 -13.78 -50.47
C GLY A 819 -11.75 -14.10 -49.75
N LEU A 820 -11.76 -14.92 -48.69
CA LEU A 820 -10.58 -15.26 -47.91
C LEU A 820 -9.75 -16.38 -48.57
N VAL A 821 -10.40 -17.24 -49.35
CA VAL A 821 -9.78 -18.40 -50.00
C VAL A 821 -10.10 -18.36 -51.50
N SER A 822 -9.13 -18.74 -52.32
CA SER A 822 -9.30 -18.94 -53.76
C SER A 822 -9.58 -20.41 -54.02
N THR A 823 -10.71 -20.72 -54.66
CA THR A 823 -11.12 -22.09 -54.99
C THR A 823 -11.26 -22.24 -56.49
N LYS A 824 -10.64 -23.27 -57.07
CA LYS A 824 -10.90 -23.72 -58.44
C LYS A 824 -11.48 -25.13 -58.38
N VAL A 825 -12.62 -25.32 -59.02
CA VAL A 825 -13.24 -26.64 -59.17
C VAL A 825 -12.86 -27.18 -60.54
N GLN A 826 -12.30 -28.38 -60.56
CA GLN A 826 -11.96 -29.11 -61.79
C GLN A 826 -12.67 -30.45 -61.78
N LEU A 827 -13.28 -30.79 -62.91
CA LEU A 827 -13.84 -32.12 -63.15
C LEU A 827 -12.74 -32.99 -63.77
N VAL A 828 -12.29 -33.99 -63.01
CA VAL A 828 -11.31 -34.98 -63.46
C VAL A 828 -11.98 -36.35 -63.29
N ASP A 829 -12.12 -37.10 -64.39
CA ASP A 829 -12.74 -38.44 -64.41
C ASP A 829 -14.12 -38.53 -63.76
N GLY A 830 -14.97 -37.51 -63.97
CA GLY A 830 -16.34 -37.48 -63.42
C GLY A 830 -16.44 -37.12 -61.93
N VAL A 831 -15.32 -36.77 -61.28
CA VAL A 831 -15.26 -36.36 -59.87
C VAL A 831 -14.90 -34.89 -59.76
N GLU A 832 -15.64 -34.14 -58.94
CA GLU A 832 -15.32 -32.75 -58.61
C GLU A 832 -14.13 -32.67 -57.65
N ILE A 833 -12.99 -32.19 -58.16
CA ILE A 833 -11.80 -31.89 -57.36
C ILE A 833 -11.78 -30.38 -57.09
N VAL A 834 -11.74 -30.03 -55.80
CA VAL A 834 -11.60 -28.65 -55.35
C VAL A 834 -10.13 -28.39 -55.03
N THR A 835 -9.57 -27.36 -55.67
CA THR A 835 -8.23 -26.85 -55.39
C THR A 835 -8.34 -25.51 -54.67
N CYS A 836 -7.75 -25.40 -53.48
CA CYS A 836 -7.73 -24.16 -52.71
C CYS A 836 -6.33 -23.76 -52.23
N ASN A 837 -6.13 -22.47 -51.95
CA ASN A 837 -4.94 -22.03 -51.22
C ASN A 837 -5.04 -22.39 -49.73
N ASN A 838 -3.90 -22.52 -49.06
CA ASN A 838 -3.86 -22.86 -47.62
C ASN A 838 -4.45 -21.74 -46.75
N PHE A 839 -4.96 -22.11 -45.59
CA PHE A 839 -5.68 -21.21 -44.68
C PHE A 839 -4.69 -20.52 -43.73
N THR A 840 -3.71 -19.82 -44.31
CA THR A 840 -2.72 -19.04 -43.56
C THR A 840 -2.66 -17.60 -44.06
N LEU A 841 -2.29 -16.68 -43.16
CA LEU A 841 -2.10 -15.26 -43.46
C LEU A 841 -1.12 -15.04 -44.63
N ILE A 842 -0.10 -15.90 -44.74
CA ILE A 842 0.85 -15.92 -45.88
C ILE A 842 0.10 -16.12 -47.21
N ASN A 843 -0.77 -17.12 -47.29
CA ASN A 843 -1.54 -17.44 -48.49
C ASN A 843 -2.63 -16.40 -48.78
N LEU A 844 -3.19 -15.77 -47.73
CA LEU A 844 -4.10 -14.65 -47.88
C LEU A 844 -3.40 -13.44 -48.53
N LEU A 845 -2.18 -13.11 -48.10
CA LEU A 845 -1.41 -12.02 -48.70
C LEU A 845 -0.97 -12.32 -50.13
N LEU A 846 -0.56 -13.55 -50.43
CA LEU A 846 -0.24 -13.96 -51.80
C LEU A 846 -1.47 -13.96 -52.71
N LYS A 847 -2.67 -14.21 -52.17
CA LYS A 847 -3.92 -14.06 -52.91
C LYS A 847 -4.19 -12.58 -53.27
N PHE A 848 -3.93 -11.65 -52.36
CA PHE A 848 -4.17 -10.21 -52.61
C PHE A 848 -3.10 -9.55 -53.48
N TYR A 849 -1.81 -9.89 -53.28
CA TYR A 849 -0.70 -9.22 -53.94
C TYR A 849 -0.02 -10.02 -55.06
N GLY A 850 -0.49 -11.25 -55.31
CA GLY A 850 0.10 -12.16 -56.28
C GLY A 850 1.40 -12.85 -55.80
N PRO A 851 1.97 -13.75 -56.63
CA PRO A 851 3.24 -14.42 -56.34
C PRO A 851 4.38 -13.41 -56.18
N THR A 852 5.08 -13.43 -55.05
CA THR A 852 6.18 -12.51 -54.77
C THR A 852 7.40 -13.22 -54.21
N HIS A 853 8.58 -12.61 -54.39
CA HIS A 853 9.82 -13.11 -53.82
C HIS A 853 9.75 -13.15 -52.28
N GLU A 854 10.31 -14.19 -51.66
CA GLU A 854 10.29 -14.45 -50.21
C GLU A 854 10.66 -13.23 -49.37
N LYS A 855 11.79 -12.57 -49.66
CA LYS A 855 12.21 -11.31 -49.02
C LYS A 855 11.11 -10.24 -49.00
N VAL A 856 10.39 -10.05 -50.11
CA VAL A 856 9.30 -9.06 -50.24
C VAL A 856 8.08 -9.51 -49.43
N LEU A 857 7.77 -10.81 -49.43
CA LEU A 857 6.67 -11.39 -48.66
C LEU A 857 6.91 -11.26 -47.14
N VAL A 858 8.13 -11.55 -46.68
CA VAL A 858 8.56 -11.37 -45.29
C VAL A 858 8.44 -9.90 -44.90
N VAL A 859 8.99 -8.97 -45.68
CA VAL A 859 8.89 -7.53 -45.40
C VAL A 859 7.43 -7.08 -45.28
N ARG A 860 6.54 -7.53 -46.17
CA ARG A 860 5.10 -7.19 -46.09
C ARG A 860 4.43 -7.73 -44.83
N LEU A 861 4.71 -8.96 -44.43
CA LEU A 861 4.21 -9.56 -43.18
C LEU A 861 4.69 -8.78 -41.95
N LEU A 862 5.96 -8.37 -41.94
CA LEU A 862 6.52 -7.55 -40.86
C LEU A 862 5.92 -6.14 -40.84
N ILE A 863 5.65 -5.53 -42.00
CA ILE A 863 4.94 -4.24 -42.08
C ILE A 863 3.53 -4.36 -41.52
N ILE A 864 2.79 -5.43 -41.82
CA ILE A 864 1.45 -5.66 -41.25
C ILE A 864 1.53 -5.78 -39.73
N GLN A 865 2.52 -6.50 -39.21
CA GLN A 865 2.78 -6.58 -37.77
C GLN A 865 3.01 -5.20 -37.14
N ILE A 866 3.81 -4.35 -37.80
CA ILE A 866 4.11 -2.98 -37.36
C ILE A 866 2.87 -2.08 -37.43
N VAL A 867 2.09 -2.13 -38.51
CA VAL A 867 0.89 -1.29 -38.69
C VAL A 867 -0.18 -1.63 -37.67
N VAL A 868 -0.40 -2.93 -37.42
CA VAL A 868 -1.31 -3.39 -36.37
C VAL A 868 -0.84 -2.85 -35.01
N PHE A 869 0.45 -2.96 -34.70
CA PHE A 869 1.03 -2.39 -33.48
C PHE A 869 0.82 -0.88 -33.34
N SER A 870 1.16 -0.09 -34.36
CA SER A 870 1.04 1.37 -34.34
C SER A 870 -0.40 1.86 -34.15
N SER A 871 -1.36 1.11 -34.70
CA SER A 871 -2.80 1.43 -34.60
C SER A 871 -3.35 1.20 -33.18
N PHE A 872 -2.85 0.20 -32.46
CA PHE A 872 -3.27 -0.05 -31.07
C PHE A 872 -2.48 0.76 -30.05
N SER A 873 -1.25 1.16 -30.36
CA SER A 873 -0.47 2.09 -29.52
C SER A 873 -1.22 3.41 -29.36
N THR A 874 -1.80 3.95 -30.45
CA THR A 874 -2.62 5.18 -30.43
C THR A 874 -3.99 5.00 -29.74
N THR A 875 -4.62 3.83 -29.86
CA THR A 875 -5.99 3.61 -29.33
C THR A 875 -6.01 3.19 -27.86
N THR A 876 -4.92 2.60 -27.34
CA THR A 876 -4.76 2.28 -25.90
C THR A 876 -4.17 3.47 -25.11
N LEU A 877 -3.86 4.56 -25.82
CA LEU A 877 -3.39 5.85 -25.28
C LEU A 877 -4.55 6.86 -25.04
N LEU A 878 -5.80 6.47 -25.33
CA LEU A 878 -7.05 7.11 -24.89
C LEU A 878 -7.74 6.19 -23.87
#